data_AF-A0A9R0WW25-F1
#
_entry.id   AF-A0A9R0WW25-F1
#
_cell.length_a   1.000
_cell.length_b   1.000
_cell.length_c   1.000
_cell.angle_alpha   90.00
_cell.angle_beta   90.00
_cell.angle_gamma   90.00
#
_symmetry.space_group_name_H-M   'P 1'
#
loop_
_entity.id
_entity.type
_entity.pdbx_description
1 polymer ?
#
loop_
_entity_poly.entity_id
_entity_poly.type
_entity_poly.pdbx_seq_one_letter_code
_entity_poly.pdbx_strand_id
1 'polypeptide(L)'
;MQLGNSFSLRFNLLAQSLRSSRDMPPRISDHCLINDDMDNKSDGSDNTANRSVRSSSGTPLGGTYQDEASGSHRSSNSGDSTQDRTNLSPIDNTNGGLYVGRQDSGSSYVSAGRGDEGLRSNNSSFSSRASGPNTLQGNTPKSFSNGIAQSSLGTTDSSKDLLEAAEETIEELRDEAKMWERHSRKLKADLEALKRECSEKSKQQTELALELSAAHAERDSYRHEIEELKSSRQESSRQESFRPELSRRQIKSVTPKRGDWINMEKEVEDEMKFLKESNATLQVQLKSTQEANIELVSILQELEETIEEQRAEISKISEAKDVTNTDVLKNGLLVKEDTEWARKLSMKEDEINTLRQKLDRLLSIENAGAAGSDTVYLELEKENETLRVKIQELEKDCSELTDENLELIYKLKESSVGKGQDSRVSNNSELQIEKLTSQIYELEEELRNKEMMHDGSFTESSVSNAKELQRKCADLELKLLRFRSQGFELEEKFRKSQEELEQKNLELSKLREELEGLEGGETGGARGYQFREDLEDNESETDILKTRVQLQQQENDDLRRYKVETENLMSEIQAEKSLLEERLAASVKESSITSKCLDELQQDILVLSSSIDSHVSANKVLERKINELESCKAELELHISELEQENIELSERISGLEAQLSYITNEKESSELQMHDSKSLVISLKDKVERQQVEMDTQRVEFKQKQQETQRKLSEAQDDSEVLRRSNSNLQSTVENLIEECSSLQNLTADLKKQKLELHGRFMQQEQELDNSKKRILDFCKTVEFLEAKLSSLQKDISSKEQSLLSELESIFQEHTEQEEKINRAHFMLNKIEKEKTLEVENLEREVVSLTAQVSSTHEERENATVDAIREVSVLRAEKAKLEANFENVSAQLRHYESQLEDLRKESKSKIKGLVDSLNASKQSEEMLTADAEHMKKLMETAKSNEDELRKSSGELELKLKASDYERQQMMEEISDLKLQVQKITSLQDEVSKLRSSLDEAKFEKGKLKALLESVTEECEELKAQKAMLTDKVSEMQETLDNGEEEKRSRISMQAKLVRLESDRSASEASHVHEAELKNELSRIRRSNSEYQRKIQSLEQEIEDLTRKRDWRFYRYSVKDSNTGN
;
A
#
# COMPACT_ATOMS: atom_id res chain seq x y z
N MET A 1 -42.75 -44.91 -17.00
CA MET A 1 -43.02 -45.42 -15.64
C MET A 1 -42.39 -44.44 -14.66
N GLN A 2 -43.10 -43.86 -13.70
CA GLN A 2 -44.55 -43.72 -13.52
C GLN A 2 -44.83 -42.21 -13.43
N LEU A 3 -45.57 -41.55 -14.34
CA LEU A 3 -46.69 -42.04 -15.17
C LEU A 3 -47.79 -42.64 -14.29
N GLY A 4 -48.75 -41.79 -13.90
CA GLY A 4 -49.85 -42.10 -12.99
C GLY A 4 -51.23 -41.70 -13.52
N ASN A 5 -51.42 -41.72 -14.84
CA ASN A 5 -52.67 -41.48 -15.57
C ASN A 5 -53.21 -40.02 -15.48
N SER A 6 -53.33 -39.29 -16.59
CA SER A 6 -54.27 -39.49 -17.73
C SER A 6 -55.69 -39.01 -17.42
N PHE A 7 -56.08 -37.90 -18.06
CA PHE A 7 -57.44 -37.48 -18.44
C PHE A 7 -58.45 -37.24 -17.28
N SER A 8 -59.04 -36.06 -17.11
CA SER A 8 -59.86 -35.26 -18.05
C SER A 8 -61.13 -35.98 -18.52
N LEU A 9 -62.24 -35.22 -18.67
CA LEU A 9 -63.65 -35.65 -18.88
C LEU A 9 -64.34 -36.12 -17.58
N ARG A 10 -65.52 -35.65 -17.17
CA ARG A 10 -66.52 -34.67 -17.68
C ARG A 10 -67.10 -33.94 -16.45
N PHE A 11 -67.63 -32.72 -16.50
CA PHE A 11 -68.86 -32.35 -17.22
C PHE A 11 -68.98 -30.85 -17.49
N ASN A 12 -69.57 -30.51 -18.65
CA ASN A 12 -70.00 -29.15 -18.97
C ASN A 12 -71.32 -28.81 -18.26
N LEU A 13 -71.45 -27.57 -17.76
CA LEU A 13 -72.44 -26.54 -18.16
C LEU A 13 -72.26 -25.35 -17.18
N LEU A 14 -71.81 -24.17 -17.62
CA LEU A 14 -72.56 -23.08 -18.25
C LEU A 14 -73.72 -22.47 -17.42
N ALA A 15 -73.57 -21.16 -17.19
CA ALA A 15 -74.61 -20.13 -17.00
C ALA A 15 -75.38 -20.00 -15.66
N GLN A 16 -74.92 -19.01 -14.88
CA GLN A 16 -75.70 -17.84 -14.40
C GLN A 16 -76.92 -18.00 -13.45
N SER A 17 -76.73 -17.44 -12.24
CA SER A 17 -77.54 -16.35 -11.62
C SER A 17 -78.41 -16.66 -10.38
N LEU A 18 -78.63 -15.58 -9.60
CA LEU A 18 -79.54 -15.37 -8.45
C LEU A 18 -79.09 -15.98 -7.10
N ARG A 19 -78.62 -15.18 -6.12
CA ARG A 19 -79.37 -14.33 -5.13
C ARG A 19 -80.01 -15.18 -4.00
N SER A 20 -80.19 -14.73 -2.75
CA SER A 20 -79.97 -13.46 -2.00
C SER A 20 -80.19 -13.75 -0.49
N SER A 21 -79.86 -12.93 0.53
CA SER A 21 -79.08 -11.69 0.73
C SER A 21 -78.95 -11.43 2.25
N ARG A 22 -78.06 -10.51 2.69
CA ARG A 22 -78.22 -9.42 3.71
C ARG A 22 -76.90 -9.12 4.45
N ASP A 23 -76.46 -7.88 4.73
CA ASP A 23 -77.02 -6.53 4.48
C ASP A 23 -75.89 -5.45 4.35
N MET A 24 -75.94 -4.62 3.28
CA MET A 24 -76.01 -3.13 3.22
C MET A 24 -75.20 -2.18 4.20
N PRO A 25 -74.92 -0.88 3.87
CA PRO A 25 -74.10 -0.27 2.78
C PRO A 25 -73.29 1.02 3.29
N PRO A 26 -73.09 2.17 2.58
CA PRO A 26 -72.18 2.52 1.44
C PRO A 26 -71.39 3.89 1.56
N ARG A 27 -70.75 4.35 0.44
CA ARG A 27 -70.45 5.76 -0.04
C ARG A 27 -69.13 6.47 0.36
N ILE A 28 -68.50 7.38 -0.45
CA ILE A 28 -68.49 7.68 -1.92
C ILE A 28 -67.38 8.72 -2.31
N SER A 29 -66.94 8.74 -3.57
CA SER A 29 -66.48 9.91 -4.40
C SER A 29 -65.07 10.59 -4.35
N ASP A 30 -64.45 10.61 -5.54
CA ASP A 30 -64.09 11.78 -6.41
C ASP A 30 -62.73 12.54 -6.40
N HIS A 31 -62.26 12.73 -7.66
CA HIS A 31 -61.49 13.83 -8.27
C HIS A 31 -60.21 14.44 -7.65
N CYS A 32 -59.06 14.11 -8.27
CA CYS A 32 -58.25 14.97 -9.18
C CYS A 32 -57.66 16.33 -8.71
N LEU A 33 -56.48 16.68 -9.28
CA LEU A 33 -55.80 17.99 -9.32
C LEU A 33 -55.02 18.39 -8.02
N ILE A 34 -53.84 19.04 -8.03
CA ILE A 34 -52.82 19.34 -9.06
C ILE A 34 -51.54 19.88 -8.34
N ASN A 35 -50.32 19.67 -8.91
CA ASN A 35 -49.11 20.51 -8.76
C ASN A 35 -48.52 20.74 -7.33
N ASP A 36 -47.27 21.14 -7.09
CA ASP A 36 -45.99 21.25 -7.84
C ASP A 36 -44.87 20.97 -6.77
N ASP A 37 -43.55 21.00 -6.97
CA ASP A 37 -42.69 21.64 -7.98
C ASP A 37 -41.36 20.85 -8.19
N MET A 38 -40.32 21.51 -8.70
CA MET A 38 -39.11 20.99 -9.34
C MET A 38 -37.77 21.36 -8.64
N ASP A 39 -36.67 20.86 -9.24
CA ASP A 39 -35.31 21.44 -9.34
C ASP A 39 -34.26 21.37 -8.22
N ASN A 40 -33.45 20.29 -8.30
CA ASN A 40 -32.01 20.24 -8.60
C ASN A 40 -31.12 21.52 -8.66
N LYS A 41 -29.82 21.33 -8.27
CA LYS A 41 -28.60 22.21 -8.41
C LYS A 41 -28.45 23.32 -7.34
N SER A 42 -27.25 23.82 -6.97
CA SER A 42 -25.87 23.64 -7.49
C SER A 42 -24.79 23.90 -6.41
N ASP A 43 -23.54 23.48 -6.70
CA ASP A 43 -22.22 24.04 -6.32
C ASP A 43 -21.87 24.61 -4.91
N GLY A 44 -20.68 24.24 -4.41
CA GLY A 44 -19.62 25.25 -4.23
C GLY A 44 -18.96 25.49 -2.86
N SER A 45 -17.64 25.22 -2.82
CA SER A 45 -16.58 26.02 -2.16
C SER A 45 -16.24 25.89 -0.66
N ASP A 46 -14.92 26.00 -0.42
CA ASP A 46 -14.16 26.03 0.84
C ASP A 46 -14.61 27.08 1.89
N ASN A 47 -14.45 26.77 3.20
CA ASN A 47 -13.34 27.34 4.00
C ASN A 47 -13.29 26.95 5.50
N THR A 48 -12.07 26.63 5.93
CA THR A 48 -11.39 26.93 7.21
C THR A 48 -12.13 27.32 8.52
N ALA A 49 -11.77 26.58 9.58
CA ALA A 49 -11.18 27.06 10.86
C ALA A 49 -12.04 27.45 12.10
N ASN A 50 -11.67 26.76 13.20
CA ASN A 50 -11.31 27.26 14.54
C ASN A 50 -12.33 27.55 15.67
N ARG A 51 -11.85 27.23 16.89
CA ARG A 51 -12.31 27.52 18.26
C ARG A 51 -13.62 26.84 18.71
N SER A 52 -13.70 26.10 19.84
CA SER A 52 -13.11 26.19 21.21
C SER A 52 -13.96 26.99 22.20
N VAL A 53 -13.86 26.61 23.49
CA VAL A 53 -14.57 27.12 24.69
C VAL A 53 -16.03 26.61 24.79
N ARG A 54 -16.41 25.62 25.61
CA ARG A 54 -16.11 25.23 27.02
C ARG A 54 -16.88 26.06 28.08
N SER A 55 -17.65 25.35 28.93
CA SER A 55 -18.11 25.75 30.28
C SER A 55 -19.21 26.83 30.38
N SER A 56 -20.02 26.89 31.45
CA SER A 56 -20.40 25.94 32.53
C SER A 56 -21.44 26.61 33.44
N SER A 57 -22.40 25.86 34.00
CA SER A 57 -22.96 26.07 35.36
C SER A 57 -24.04 25.01 35.67
N GLY A 58 -24.11 24.39 36.85
CA GLY A 58 -23.28 24.59 38.04
C GLY A 58 -23.37 23.47 39.08
N THR A 59 -22.38 23.46 39.97
CA THR A 59 -22.19 22.62 41.17
C THR A 59 -23.09 23.12 42.33
N PRO A 60 -23.30 22.37 43.45
CA PRO A 60 -22.23 22.09 44.44
C PRO A 60 -22.21 20.68 45.09
N LEU A 61 -21.07 20.44 45.77
CA LEU A 61 -20.68 19.45 46.80
C LEU A 61 -21.81 18.64 47.52
N GLY A 62 -21.61 17.40 48.02
CA GLY A 62 -20.44 16.51 48.03
C GLY A 62 -20.52 15.50 49.22
N GLY A 63 -19.72 14.42 49.22
CA GLY A 63 -19.41 13.62 50.44
C GLY A 63 -20.04 12.21 50.61
N THR A 64 -19.18 11.19 50.47
CA THR A 64 -19.05 9.96 51.31
C THR A 64 -20.21 8.99 51.64
N TYR A 65 -19.98 7.73 51.22
CA TYR A 65 -20.28 6.42 51.84
C TYR A 65 -21.71 5.90 52.11
N GLN A 66 -21.93 4.71 51.54
CA GLN A 66 -22.71 3.54 51.99
C GLN A 66 -24.25 3.60 52.18
N ASP A 67 -24.87 2.67 51.44
CA ASP A 67 -25.87 1.68 51.89
C ASP A 67 -27.38 1.95 51.88
N GLU A 68 -28.08 0.80 51.84
CA GLU A 68 -29.48 0.51 52.14
C GLU A 68 -30.57 0.92 51.11
N ALA A 69 -30.89 -0.11 50.33
CA ALA A 69 -32.00 -0.37 49.44
C ALA A 69 -33.44 -0.20 49.99
N SER A 70 -34.41 -0.45 49.09
CA SER A 70 -35.83 -0.79 49.31
C SER A 70 -36.77 0.35 49.74
N GLY A 71 -38.01 0.45 49.24
CA GLY A 71 -38.75 -0.34 48.24
C GLY A 71 -39.93 0.50 47.69
N SER A 72 -41.10 -0.01 47.33
CA SER A 72 -41.65 -1.34 47.59
C SER A 72 -43.03 -1.52 46.91
N HIS A 73 -43.41 -2.80 46.78
CA HIS A 73 -44.77 -3.39 46.69
C HIS A 73 -45.37 -3.64 45.30
N ARG A 74 -46.11 -4.74 45.06
CA ARG A 74 -46.32 -6.10 45.66
C ARG A 74 -47.03 -6.90 44.53
N SER A 75 -47.15 -8.23 44.47
CA SER A 75 -47.37 -9.30 45.46
C SER A 75 -47.04 -10.65 44.79
N SER A 76 -46.32 -11.61 45.39
CA SER A 76 -46.72 -12.51 46.51
C SER A 76 -47.63 -13.68 46.09
N ASN A 77 -47.64 -14.89 46.69
CA ASN A 77 -46.87 -15.55 47.78
C ASN A 77 -47.21 -17.09 47.71
N SER A 78 -46.58 -18.07 48.39
CA SER A 78 -45.25 -18.26 49.01
C SER A 78 -45.18 -19.62 49.75
N GLY A 79 -43.99 -20.23 49.85
CA GLY A 79 -43.60 -21.02 51.04
C GLY A 79 -43.27 -22.50 50.79
N ASP A 80 -42.50 -23.19 51.65
CA ASP A 80 -41.85 -22.76 52.91
C ASP A 80 -40.58 -23.59 53.23
N SER A 81 -39.94 -23.29 54.36
CA SER A 81 -38.56 -23.55 54.77
C SER A 81 -38.40 -24.85 55.62
N THR A 82 -37.20 -25.26 56.06
CA THR A 82 -36.65 -24.79 57.35
C THR A 82 -35.23 -25.34 57.68
N GLN A 83 -34.52 -24.60 58.55
CA GLN A 83 -33.47 -25.00 59.50
C GLN A 83 -32.00 -25.27 59.07
N ASP A 84 -31.23 -24.18 59.08
CA ASP A 84 -30.19 -23.83 60.10
C ASP A 84 -28.93 -24.71 60.35
N ARG A 85 -27.78 -24.01 60.34
CA ARG A 85 -26.57 -24.15 61.20
C ARG A 85 -25.38 -25.10 60.89
N THR A 86 -24.19 -24.49 61.09
CA THR A 86 -22.86 -24.99 61.52
C THR A 86 -21.71 -25.22 60.52
N ASN A 87 -20.53 -24.81 61.02
CA ASN A 87 -19.20 -24.85 60.44
C ASN A 87 -18.52 -26.25 60.49
N LEU A 88 -17.43 -26.38 59.72
CA LEU A 88 -16.28 -27.30 59.89
C LEU A 88 -16.43 -28.78 59.45
N SER A 89 -15.26 -29.37 59.17
CA SER A 89 -14.99 -30.60 58.42
C SER A 89 -15.19 -31.92 59.19
N PRO A 90 -15.08 -33.06 58.47
CA PRO A 90 -14.29 -34.22 58.93
C PRO A 90 -13.25 -34.64 57.84
N ILE A 91 -11.98 -34.99 58.12
CA ILE A 91 -11.36 -35.90 59.09
C ILE A 91 -11.40 -37.39 58.69
N ASP A 92 -10.22 -38.00 58.72
CA ASP A 92 -9.82 -39.34 58.27
C ASP A 92 -10.34 -40.53 59.10
N ASN A 93 -10.24 -41.76 58.56
CA ASN A 93 -9.26 -42.74 59.09
C ASN A 93 -9.17 -44.12 58.37
N THR A 94 -7.96 -44.42 57.88
CA THR A 94 -7.15 -45.67 58.05
C THR A 94 -7.64 -47.10 57.69
N ASN A 95 -6.71 -47.79 56.98
CA ASN A 95 -6.13 -49.14 57.24
C ASN A 95 -6.65 -50.45 56.58
N GLY A 96 -5.68 -51.17 55.99
CA GLY A 96 -5.66 -52.64 55.73
C GLY A 96 -6.41 -53.11 54.47
N GLY A 97 -5.95 -54.10 53.69
CA GLY A 97 -4.73 -54.93 53.74
C GLY A 97 -4.94 -56.24 52.93
N LEU A 98 -3.87 -56.95 52.56
CA LEU A 98 -3.85 -58.27 51.87
C LEU A 98 -4.40 -58.31 50.41
N TYR A 99 -4.07 -59.28 49.53
CA TYR A 99 -2.91 -60.19 49.32
C TYR A 99 -3.13 -60.96 47.98
N VAL A 100 -2.08 -61.44 47.30
CA VAL A 100 -2.10 -62.36 46.11
C VAL A 100 -2.71 -61.78 44.80
N GLY A 101 -2.20 -62.02 43.58
CA GLY A 101 -0.97 -62.69 43.07
C GLY A 101 -1.02 -62.64 41.52
N ARG A 102 0.04 -62.22 40.82
CA ARG A 102 1.11 -63.08 40.23
C ARG A 102 0.56 -64.34 39.53
N GLN A 103 0.65 -64.40 38.19
CA GLN A 103 1.67 -65.15 37.40
C GLN A 103 1.03 -66.41 36.76
N ASP A 104 1.56 -67.07 35.70
CA ASP A 104 2.81 -66.95 34.92
C ASP A 104 2.58 -67.51 33.48
N SER A 105 3.14 -66.94 32.41
CA SER A 105 4.43 -67.25 31.71
C SER A 105 4.41 -68.36 30.62
N GLY A 106 5.33 -68.23 29.64
CA GLY A 106 5.58 -69.17 28.53
C GLY A 106 5.33 -68.54 27.14
N SER A 107 6.22 -67.75 26.52
CA SER A 107 7.60 -68.04 26.08
C SER A 107 7.66 -69.18 25.02
N SER A 108 8.26 -69.06 23.82
CA SER A 108 8.92 -67.95 23.10
C SER A 108 9.34 -68.42 21.68
N TYR A 109 10.19 -67.62 21.00
CA TYR A 109 11.19 -67.99 19.96
C TYR A 109 10.97 -67.61 18.47
N VAL A 110 11.71 -66.57 18.06
CA VAL A 110 12.67 -66.53 16.91
C VAL A 110 12.17 -66.45 15.44
N SER A 111 12.22 -65.20 14.93
CA SER A 111 12.89 -64.71 13.70
C SER A 111 12.49 -65.05 12.24
N ALA A 112 12.57 -63.98 11.44
CA ALA A 112 12.82 -63.87 9.99
C ALA A 112 11.72 -64.35 9.01
N GLY A 113 11.49 -63.69 7.86
CA GLY A 113 12.04 -62.41 7.37
C GLY A 113 12.04 -62.34 5.84
N ARG A 114 11.67 -61.18 5.26
CA ARG A 114 11.50 -60.91 3.80
C ARG A 114 10.34 -61.73 3.16
N GLY A 115 9.70 -61.30 2.07
CA GLY A 115 9.75 -60.01 1.37
C GLY A 115 9.20 -60.12 -0.07
N ASP A 116 8.38 -59.14 -0.45
CA ASP A 116 8.17 -58.60 -1.81
C ASP A 116 7.37 -59.40 -2.87
N GLU A 117 6.65 -58.63 -3.72
CA GLU A 117 5.89 -58.99 -4.96
C GLU A 117 4.88 -60.17 -4.90
N GLY A 118 3.80 -60.26 -5.69
CA GLY A 118 3.24 -59.38 -6.72
C GLY A 118 2.23 -60.14 -7.61
N LEU A 119 1.17 -59.47 -8.06
CA LEU A 119 0.27 -59.83 -9.19
C LEU A 119 -0.81 -60.95 -9.06
N ARG A 120 -2.07 -60.48 -9.17
CA ARG A 120 -3.16 -60.91 -10.11
C ARG A 120 -3.83 -62.31 -10.06
N SER A 121 -5.08 -62.27 -9.56
CA SER A 121 -6.35 -62.58 -10.27
C SER A 121 -6.83 -64.03 -10.56
N ASN A 122 -8.13 -64.21 -10.25
CA ASN A 122 -9.17 -65.07 -10.86
C ASN A 122 -9.49 -66.48 -10.29
N ASN A 123 -10.65 -66.51 -9.62
CA ASN A 123 -11.76 -67.48 -9.70
C ASN A 123 -11.62 -68.98 -9.38
N SER A 124 -12.51 -69.38 -8.47
CA SER A 124 -13.29 -70.65 -8.41
C SER A 124 -12.64 -71.96 -7.95
N SER A 125 -12.98 -72.31 -6.70
CA SER A 125 -13.80 -73.50 -6.34
C SER A 125 -13.28 -74.94 -6.50
N PHE A 126 -13.19 -75.59 -5.33
CA PHE A 126 -13.88 -76.84 -4.92
C PHE A 126 -13.09 -78.14 -4.67
N SER A 127 -13.65 -78.94 -3.76
CA SER A 127 -13.28 -80.31 -3.32
C SER A 127 -12.28 -80.38 -2.13
N SER A 128 -12.46 -81.22 -1.09
CA SER A 128 -13.33 -82.42 -0.96
C SER A 128 -13.85 -82.73 0.48
N ARG A 129 -15.02 -83.42 0.53
CA ARG A 129 -15.41 -84.52 1.46
C ARG A 129 -15.73 -84.22 2.95
N ALA A 130 -16.70 -84.89 3.60
CA ALA A 130 -17.59 -86.01 3.20
C ALA A 130 -18.94 -86.12 3.98
N SER A 131 -19.90 -86.82 3.35
CA SER A 131 -21.03 -87.63 3.93
C SER A 131 -22.28 -86.97 4.56
N GLY A 132 -23.45 -87.22 3.95
CA GLY A 132 -24.82 -87.17 4.54
C GLY A 132 -25.45 -88.59 4.59
N PRO A 133 -26.77 -88.83 4.32
CA PRO A 133 -27.88 -87.89 4.03
C PRO A 133 -29.31 -88.28 4.57
N ASN A 134 -30.35 -87.53 4.12
CA ASN A 134 -31.82 -87.76 4.07
C ASN A 134 -32.71 -87.05 5.13
N THR A 135 -33.69 -86.15 4.83
CA THR A 135 -35.02 -86.24 4.11
C THR A 135 -36.06 -87.20 4.74
N LEU A 136 -37.38 -86.93 4.84
CA LEU A 136 -38.31 -86.05 4.07
C LEU A 136 -39.60 -85.66 4.87
N GLN A 137 -40.29 -84.66 4.32
CA GLN A 137 -41.58 -83.98 4.57
C GLN A 137 -42.87 -84.77 4.99
N GLY A 138 -43.63 -84.22 5.96
CA GLY A 138 -45.10 -83.99 5.87
C GLY A 138 -46.14 -84.97 6.48
N ASN A 139 -46.93 -84.51 7.47
CA ASN A 139 -48.43 -84.54 7.52
C ASN A 139 -49.04 -84.32 8.95
N THR A 140 -50.17 -83.63 9.02
CA THR A 140 -51.09 -83.46 10.20
C THR A 140 -51.96 -84.74 10.41
N PRO A 141 -52.73 -84.98 11.52
CA PRO A 141 -53.45 -84.00 12.38
C PRO A 141 -53.75 -84.37 13.89
N LYS A 142 -54.64 -83.56 14.52
CA LYS A 142 -55.56 -83.84 15.67
C LYS A 142 -55.04 -83.93 17.13
N SER A 143 -55.40 -82.88 17.88
CA SER A 143 -56.16 -82.89 19.17
C SER A 143 -56.30 -84.21 19.94
N PHE A 144 -55.89 -84.20 21.22
CA PHE A 144 -56.69 -84.73 22.34
C PHE A 144 -56.44 -83.95 23.65
N SER A 145 -57.36 -84.12 24.61
CA SER A 145 -57.63 -83.22 25.74
C SER A 145 -57.35 -83.83 27.13
N ASN A 146 -57.48 -82.97 28.15
CA ASN A 146 -57.66 -83.24 29.60
C ASN A 146 -56.41 -83.57 30.45
N GLY A 147 -56.32 -82.90 31.62
CA GLY A 147 -55.22 -83.14 32.57
C GLY A 147 -55.29 -82.48 33.96
N ILE A 148 -56.43 -81.94 34.41
CA ILE A 148 -56.72 -81.51 35.81
C ILE A 148 -56.02 -80.22 36.29
N ALA A 149 -56.80 -79.38 36.98
CA ALA A 149 -56.39 -78.13 37.62
C ALA A 149 -56.42 -78.25 39.15
N GLN A 150 -55.73 -77.36 39.89
CA GLN A 150 -56.24 -76.81 41.15
C GLN A 150 -55.42 -75.60 41.66
N SER A 151 -56.13 -74.63 42.27
CA SER A 151 -55.63 -73.56 43.18
C SER A 151 -54.67 -72.50 42.58
N SER A 152 -54.66 -71.23 43.02
CA SER A 152 -55.61 -70.42 43.81
C SER A 152 -55.18 -68.93 43.75
N LEU A 153 -56.14 -68.01 43.96
CA LEU A 153 -56.00 -66.60 44.38
C LEU A 153 -54.99 -65.67 43.66
N GLY A 154 -55.54 -64.59 43.09
CA GLY A 154 -54.81 -63.64 42.27
C GLY A 154 -53.82 -62.70 42.97
N THR A 155 -52.97 -62.14 42.13
CA THR A 155 -52.43 -60.77 42.20
C THR A 155 -52.40 -60.24 40.75
N THR A 156 -53.20 -59.23 40.43
CA THR A 156 -53.28 -58.68 39.05
C THR A 156 -52.19 -57.64 38.75
N ASP A 157 -51.43 -57.21 39.76
CA ASP A 157 -50.49 -56.10 39.61
C ASP A 157 -49.10 -56.60 39.19
N SER A 158 -48.62 -57.74 39.73
CA SER A 158 -47.27 -58.25 39.45
C SER A 158 -47.02 -58.61 37.98
N SER A 159 -48.02 -59.09 37.22
CA SER A 159 -47.84 -59.38 35.79
C SER A 159 -47.91 -58.14 34.92
N LYS A 160 -48.42 -57.02 35.44
CA LYS A 160 -48.46 -55.74 34.71
C LYS A 160 -47.10 -55.07 34.79
N ASP A 161 -46.52 -54.97 35.98
CA ASP A 161 -45.18 -54.39 36.19
C ASP A 161 -44.09 -55.17 35.40
N LEU A 162 -44.21 -56.49 35.32
CA LEU A 162 -43.32 -57.35 34.52
C LEU A 162 -43.50 -57.18 33.01
N LEU A 163 -44.71 -56.82 32.56
CA LEU A 163 -44.97 -56.52 31.15
C LEU A 163 -44.47 -55.10 30.81
N GLU A 164 -44.67 -54.14 31.71
CA GLU A 164 -44.27 -52.74 31.58
C GLU A 164 -42.73 -52.62 31.57
N ALA A 165 -42.02 -53.34 32.44
CA ALA A 165 -40.55 -53.45 32.41
C ALA A 165 -40.01 -54.18 31.16
N ALA A 166 -40.77 -55.14 30.61
CA ALA A 166 -40.42 -55.80 29.35
C ALA A 166 -40.68 -54.89 28.14
N GLU A 167 -41.74 -54.06 28.19
CA GLU A 167 -42.02 -53.04 27.17
C GLU A 167 -40.97 -51.92 27.22
N GLU A 168 -40.55 -51.49 28.41
CA GLU A 168 -39.48 -50.49 28.60
C GLU A 168 -38.13 -50.98 28.06
N THR A 169 -37.69 -52.21 28.39
CA THR A 169 -36.47 -52.78 27.80
C THR A 169 -36.57 -53.04 26.29
N ILE A 170 -37.76 -53.29 25.75
CA ILE A 170 -37.98 -53.35 24.29
C ILE A 170 -37.94 -51.95 23.65
N GLU A 171 -38.42 -50.91 24.34
CA GLU A 171 -38.33 -49.51 23.91
C GLU A 171 -36.87 -49.03 23.90
N GLU A 172 -36.10 -49.31 24.97
CA GLU A 172 -34.66 -49.05 25.06
C GLU A 172 -33.89 -49.72 23.91
N LEU A 173 -34.09 -51.01 23.67
CA LEU A 173 -33.46 -51.74 22.57
C LEU A 173 -33.87 -51.19 21.19
N ARG A 174 -35.10 -50.67 21.04
CA ARG A 174 -35.53 -49.98 19.81
C ARG A 174 -34.84 -48.64 19.64
N ASP A 175 -34.66 -47.86 20.70
CA ASP A 175 -33.97 -46.58 20.64
C ASP A 175 -32.46 -46.73 20.45
N GLU A 176 -31.84 -47.76 21.05
CA GLU A 176 -30.48 -48.17 20.75
C GLU A 176 -30.33 -48.61 19.29
N ALA A 177 -31.25 -49.43 18.77
CA ALA A 177 -31.27 -49.82 17.35
C ALA A 177 -31.43 -48.61 16.43
N LYS A 178 -32.33 -47.65 16.73
CA LYS A 178 -32.46 -46.38 16.00
C LYS A 178 -31.17 -45.54 16.10
N MET A 179 -30.46 -45.58 17.21
CA MET A 179 -29.20 -44.86 17.42
C MET A 179 -28.07 -45.46 16.56
N TRP A 180 -27.88 -46.78 16.58
CA TRP A 180 -26.97 -47.50 15.70
C TRP A 180 -27.32 -47.30 14.21
N GLU A 181 -28.60 -47.28 13.86
CA GLU A 181 -29.06 -47.04 12.49
C GLU A 181 -28.78 -45.59 12.03
N ARG A 182 -28.91 -44.59 12.92
CA ARG A 182 -28.46 -43.21 12.64
C ARG A 182 -26.93 -43.13 12.49
N HIS A 183 -26.17 -43.80 13.35
CA HIS A 183 -24.71 -43.86 13.28
C HIS A 183 -24.23 -44.49 11.96
N SER A 184 -24.85 -45.59 11.54
CA SER A 184 -24.59 -46.26 10.25
C SER A 184 -24.89 -45.35 9.05
N ARG A 185 -26.03 -44.64 9.05
CA ARG A 185 -26.37 -43.65 8.01
C ARG A 185 -25.37 -42.49 7.97
N LYS A 186 -24.95 -41.99 9.14
CA LYS A 186 -23.98 -40.89 9.26
C LYS A 186 -22.60 -41.31 8.73
N LEU A 187 -22.10 -42.47 9.16
CA LEU A 187 -20.84 -43.04 8.66
C LEU A 187 -20.87 -43.26 7.14
N LYS A 188 -22.00 -43.70 6.58
CA LYS A 188 -22.17 -43.83 5.13
C LYS A 188 -22.12 -42.48 4.41
N ALA A 189 -22.79 -41.46 4.94
CA ALA A 189 -22.75 -40.11 4.36
C ALA A 189 -21.35 -39.50 4.42
N ASP A 190 -20.61 -39.74 5.50
CA ASP A 190 -19.24 -39.24 5.68
C ASP A 190 -18.23 -39.97 4.76
N LEU A 191 -18.40 -41.29 4.56
CA LEU A 191 -17.66 -42.04 3.54
C LEU A 191 -17.97 -41.58 2.11
N GLU A 192 -19.23 -41.26 1.79
CA GLU A 192 -19.61 -40.70 0.50
C GLU A 192 -19.07 -39.28 0.29
N ALA A 193 -18.95 -38.48 1.36
CA ALA A 193 -18.32 -37.16 1.33
C ALA A 193 -16.80 -37.27 1.08
N LEU A 194 -16.08 -38.09 1.87
CA LEU A 194 -14.65 -38.35 1.67
C LEU A 194 -14.36 -38.91 0.26
N LYS A 195 -15.23 -39.79 -0.27
CA LYS A 195 -15.06 -40.32 -1.63
C LYS A 195 -15.23 -39.24 -2.71
N ARG A 196 -16.15 -38.29 -2.53
CA ARG A 196 -16.27 -37.11 -3.42
C ARG A 196 -15.03 -36.22 -3.32
N GLU A 197 -14.59 -35.89 -2.10
CA GLU A 197 -13.42 -35.05 -1.87
C GLU A 197 -12.14 -35.65 -2.48
N CYS A 198 -11.91 -36.96 -2.32
CA CYS A 198 -10.82 -37.67 -3.00
C CYS A 198 -10.94 -37.63 -4.53
N SER A 199 -12.17 -37.68 -5.06
CA SER A 199 -12.41 -37.59 -6.51
C SER A 199 -12.19 -36.17 -7.05
N GLU A 200 -12.54 -35.15 -6.26
CA GLU A 200 -12.31 -33.73 -6.57
C GLU A 200 -10.81 -33.39 -6.49
N LYS A 201 -10.12 -33.82 -5.44
CA LYS A 201 -8.66 -33.70 -5.32
C LYS A 201 -7.93 -34.42 -6.45
N SER A 202 -8.38 -35.61 -6.85
CA SER A 202 -7.81 -36.31 -8.01
C SER A 202 -8.02 -35.56 -9.32
N LYS A 203 -9.18 -34.92 -9.53
CA LYS A 203 -9.43 -34.06 -10.70
C LYS A 203 -8.53 -32.82 -10.70
N GLN A 204 -8.47 -32.10 -9.57
CA GLN A 204 -7.59 -30.94 -9.40
C GLN A 204 -6.11 -31.31 -9.64
N GLN A 205 -5.67 -32.48 -9.18
CA GLN A 205 -4.32 -32.96 -9.45
C GLN A 205 -4.07 -33.23 -10.95
N THR A 206 -5.05 -33.77 -11.68
CA THR A 206 -4.93 -33.94 -13.14
C THR A 206 -5.00 -32.61 -13.92
N GLU A 207 -5.78 -31.64 -13.42
CA GLU A 207 -5.92 -30.30 -13.99
C GLU A 207 -4.61 -29.50 -13.83
N LEU A 208 -4.05 -29.45 -12.62
CA LEU A 208 -2.74 -28.85 -12.35
C LEU A 208 -1.61 -29.54 -13.14
N ALA A 209 -1.65 -30.85 -13.33
CA ALA A 209 -0.67 -31.56 -14.16
C ALA A 209 -0.79 -31.19 -15.66
N LEU A 210 -2.01 -30.90 -16.13
CA LEU A 210 -2.27 -30.45 -17.49
C LEU A 210 -1.83 -29.00 -17.69
N GLU A 211 -2.12 -28.11 -16.74
CA GLU A 211 -1.64 -26.72 -16.72
C GLU A 211 -0.10 -26.64 -16.68
N LEU A 212 0.56 -27.44 -15.83
CA LEU A 212 2.02 -27.54 -15.81
C LEU A 212 2.59 -28.05 -17.15
N SER A 213 1.90 -29.00 -17.80
CA SER A 213 2.30 -29.50 -19.12
C SER A 213 2.14 -28.42 -20.21
N ALA A 214 1.07 -27.62 -20.15
CA ALA A 214 0.84 -26.49 -21.05
C ALA A 214 1.89 -25.39 -20.83
N ALA A 215 2.15 -24.98 -19.59
CA ALA A 215 3.17 -23.99 -19.24
C ALA A 215 4.59 -24.46 -19.63
N HIS A 216 4.89 -25.76 -19.53
CA HIS A 216 6.14 -26.31 -20.06
C HIS A 216 6.20 -26.26 -21.60
N ALA A 217 5.10 -26.55 -22.29
CA ALA A 217 5.03 -26.44 -23.76
C ALA A 217 5.18 -24.99 -24.23
N GLU A 218 4.56 -24.01 -23.57
CA GLU A 218 4.74 -22.58 -23.84
C GLU A 218 6.18 -22.14 -23.60
N ARG A 219 6.75 -22.48 -22.42
CA ARG A 219 8.17 -22.21 -22.10
C ARG A 219 9.12 -22.79 -23.15
N ASP A 220 8.83 -23.98 -23.65
CA ASP A 220 9.65 -24.63 -24.66
C ASP A 220 9.40 -24.03 -26.06
N SER A 221 8.19 -23.55 -26.37
CA SER A 221 7.91 -22.73 -27.56
C SER A 221 8.71 -21.43 -27.55
N TYR A 222 8.66 -20.66 -26.45
CA TYR A 222 9.47 -19.45 -26.30
C TYR A 222 10.97 -19.74 -26.34
N ARG A 223 11.42 -20.90 -25.84
CA ARG A 223 12.83 -21.33 -26.00
C ARG A 223 13.20 -21.54 -27.48
N HIS A 224 12.33 -22.16 -28.27
CA HIS A 224 12.56 -22.33 -29.71
C HIS A 224 12.56 -20.99 -30.44
N GLU A 225 11.60 -20.10 -30.14
CA GLU A 225 11.54 -18.75 -30.70
C GLU A 225 12.78 -17.92 -30.34
N ILE A 226 13.27 -18.00 -29.10
CA ILE A 226 14.52 -17.35 -28.66
C ILE A 226 15.73 -17.91 -29.42
N GLU A 227 15.85 -19.23 -29.60
CA GLU A 227 16.94 -19.81 -30.39
C GLU A 227 16.80 -19.54 -31.91
N GLU A 228 15.58 -19.38 -32.44
CA GLU A 228 15.34 -18.94 -33.82
C GLU A 228 15.70 -17.46 -34.01
N LEU A 229 15.29 -16.57 -33.11
CA LEU A 229 15.69 -15.16 -33.10
C LEU A 229 17.21 -15.00 -32.92
N LYS A 230 17.84 -15.84 -32.10
CA LYS A 230 19.29 -15.88 -31.88
C LYS A 230 20.03 -16.41 -33.12
N SER A 231 19.49 -17.44 -33.77
CA SER A 231 19.98 -17.93 -35.07
C SER A 231 19.83 -16.88 -36.16
N SER A 232 18.69 -16.19 -36.23
CA SER A 232 18.40 -15.10 -37.17
C SER A 232 19.30 -13.88 -36.93
N ARG A 233 19.57 -13.52 -35.66
CA ARG A 233 20.56 -12.49 -35.29
C ARG A 233 21.99 -12.90 -35.67
N GLN A 234 22.33 -14.18 -35.52
CA GLN A 234 23.63 -14.72 -35.92
C GLN A 234 23.79 -14.84 -37.44
N GLU A 235 22.69 -15.11 -38.16
CA GLU A 235 22.66 -15.12 -39.63
C GLU A 235 22.73 -13.69 -40.17
N SER A 236 22.01 -12.74 -39.57
CA SER A 236 22.11 -11.31 -39.88
C SER A 236 23.54 -10.78 -39.69
N SER A 237 24.21 -11.11 -38.58
CA SER A 237 25.61 -10.70 -38.36
C SER A 237 26.61 -11.36 -39.31
N ARG A 238 26.28 -12.53 -39.89
CA ARG A 238 27.04 -13.13 -41.00
C ARG A 238 26.76 -12.43 -42.33
N GLN A 239 25.49 -12.14 -42.61
CA GLN A 239 25.04 -11.51 -43.85
C GLN A 239 25.55 -10.07 -43.99
N GLU A 240 25.76 -9.38 -42.87
CA GLU A 240 26.35 -8.03 -42.79
C GLU A 240 27.87 -8.01 -43.11
N SER A 241 28.55 -9.16 -43.09
CA SER A 241 29.96 -9.29 -43.49
C SER A 241 30.18 -9.51 -45.01
N PHE A 242 29.13 -9.85 -45.76
CA PHE A 242 29.21 -10.20 -47.19
C PHE A 242 28.05 -9.63 -48.02
N ARG A 243 27.98 -8.31 -48.16
CA ARG A 243 27.18 -7.68 -49.23
C ARG A 243 27.86 -6.44 -49.80
N PRO A 244 28.37 -6.48 -51.05
CA PRO A 244 28.94 -5.31 -51.71
C PRO A 244 27.93 -4.20 -51.93
N GLU A 245 28.41 -2.95 -51.92
CA GLU A 245 27.66 -1.77 -52.32
C GLU A 245 27.05 -1.95 -53.72
N LEU A 246 25.72 -1.88 -53.85
CA LEU A 246 24.98 -1.48 -55.07
C LEU A 246 23.46 -1.63 -54.87
N SER A 247 22.80 -0.58 -54.35
CA SER A 247 21.41 -0.19 -54.69
C SER A 247 20.94 1.04 -53.87
N ARG A 248 21.43 2.24 -54.23
CA ARG A 248 20.90 3.52 -53.70
C ARG A 248 20.28 4.36 -54.83
N ARG A 249 19.04 4.02 -55.19
CA ARG A 249 18.05 4.76 -56.01
C ARG A 249 16.76 3.95 -55.89
N GLN A 250 15.57 4.45 -55.55
CA GLN A 250 15.03 5.79 -55.23
C GLN A 250 14.21 5.65 -53.93
N ILE A 251 13.92 6.68 -53.13
CA ILE A 251 12.83 7.66 -53.30
C ILE A 251 13.06 8.78 -52.26
N LYS A 252 12.62 10.02 -52.55
CA LYS A 252 12.74 11.17 -51.65
C LYS A 252 11.52 11.30 -50.73
N SER A 253 11.73 11.36 -49.42
CA SER A 253 11.00 12.26 -48.52
C SER A 253 11.77 12.51 -47.23
N VAL A 254 11.89 13.80 -46.89
CA VAL A 254 12.30 14.45 -45.63
C VAL A 254 13.00 13.58 -44.56
N THR A 255 14.28 13.88 -44.30
CA THR A 255 15.00 13.51 -43.06
C THR A 255 15.38 14.77 -42.27
N PRO A 256 15.45 14.72 -40.92
CA PRO A 256 16.06 15.79 -40.11
C PRO A 256 17.54 16.00 -40.46
N LYS A 257 18.12 17.13 -40.09
CA LYS A 257 19.49 17.46 -40.49
C LYS A 257 20.48 16.49 -39.83
N ARG A 258 21.49 16.07 -40.59
CA ARG A 258 22.56 15.16 -40.14
C ARG A 258 23.31 15.64 -38.88
N GLY A 259 23.32 16.95 -38.60
CA GLY A 259 23.92 17.50 -37.38
C GLY A 259 23.12 17.19 -36.11
N ASP A 260 21.80 17.12 -36.20
CA ASP A 260 20.92 16.91 -35.04
C ASP A 260 21.06 15.47 -34.51
N TRP A 261 21.21 14.51 -35.44
CA TRP A 261 21.51 13.11 -35.11
C TRP A 261 22.89 12.94 -34.46
N ILE A 262 23.94 13.62 -34.95
CA ILE A 262 25.29 13.54 -34.38
C ILE A 262 25.32 14.17 -32.97
N ASN A 263 24.57 15.26 -32.75
CA ASN A 263 24.46 15.85 -31.42
C ASN A 263 23.72 14.92 -30.45
N MET A 264 22.61 14.32 -30.86
CA MET A 264 21.84 13.39 -30.02
C MET A 264 22.58 12.08 -29.76
N GLU A 265 23.30 11.55 -30.75
CA GLU A 265 24.20 10.40 -30.60
C GLU A 265 25.30 10.69 -29.59
N LYS A 266 25.92 11.87 -29.66
CA LYS A 266 26.92 12.31 -28.68
C LYS A 266 26.34 12.58 -27.29
N GLU A 267 25.15 13.17 -27.19
CA GLU A 267 24.48 13.44 -25.91
C GLU A 267 24.14 12.12 -25.19
N VAL A 268 23.61 11.12 -25.93
CA VAL A 268 23.40 9.76 -25.42
C VAL A 268 24.72 9.07 -25.07
N GLU A 269 25.80 9.29 -25.82
CA GLU A 269 27.13 8.71 -25.53
C GLU A 269 27.77 9.33 -24.27
N ASP A 270 27.67 10.65 -24.09
CA ASP A 270 28.11 11.37 -22.90
C ASP A 270 27.25 10.99 -21.67
N GLU A 271 25.93 10.79 -21.82
CA GLU A 271 25.04 10.35 -20.75
C GLU A 271 25.22 8.87 -20.39
N MET A 272 25.46 8.00 -21.38
CA MET A 272 25.85 6.60 -21.15
C MET A 272 27.20 6.51 -20.43
N LYS A 273 28.14 7.40 -20.76
CA LYS A 273 29.42 7.53 -20.05
C LYS A 273 29.22 8.02 -18.62
N PHE A 274 28.39 9.03 -18.38
CA PHE A 274 28.06 9.50 -17.04
C PHE A 274 27.41 8.41 -16.19
N LEU A 275 26.44 7.66 -16.72
CA LEU A 275 25.83 6.51 -16.04
C LEU A 275 26.85 5.40 -15.74
N LYS A 276 27.83 5.19 -16.62
CA LYS A 276 28.91 4.22 -16.43
C LYS A 276 29.92 4.66 -15.35
N GLU A 277 30.29 5.93 -15.31
CA GLU A 277 31.14 6.53 -14.27
C GLU A 277 30.42 6.60 -12.91
N SER A 278 29.13 6.91 -12.91
CA SER A 278 28.25 6.86 -11.73
C SER A 278 28.13 5.43 -11.18
N ASN A 279 27.84 4.43 -12.02
CA ASN A 279 27.81 3.03 -11.61
C ASN A 279 29.16 2.52 -11.11
N ALA A 280 30.28 2.93 -11.71
CA ALA A 280 31.61 2.62 -11.20
C ALA A 280 31.86 3.25 -9.81
N THR A 281 31.41 4.49 -9.61
CA THR A 281 31.50 5.19 -8.32
C THR A 281 30.65 4.51 -7.24
N LEU A 282 29.40 4.13 -7.56
CA LEU A 282 28.52 3.37 -6.68
C LEU A 282 29.09 1.98 -6.37
N GLN A 283 29.74 1.32 -7.33
CA GLN A 283 30.40 0.03 -7.12
C GLN A 283 31.62 0.15 -6.18
N VAL A 284 32.39 1.25 -6.28
CA VAL A 284 33.49 1.55 -5.35
C VAL A 284 32.95 1.90 -3.96
N GLN A 285 31.87 2.68 -3.85
CA GLN A 285 31.20 2.96 -2.58
C GLN A 285 30.66 1.68 -1.92
N LEU A 286 30.00 0.81 -2.69
CA LEU A 286 29.51 -0.49 -2.20
C LEU A 286 30.65 -1.40 -1.72
N LYS A 287 31.78 -1.42 -2.44
CA LYS A 287 32.96 -2.18 -2.01
C LYS A 287 33.56 -1.59 -0.73
N SER A 288 33.62 -0.27 -0.63
CA SER A 288 34.11 0.42 0.58
C SER A 288 33.20 0.23 1.79
N THR A 289 31.87 0.19 1.63
CA THR A 289 30.95 -0.13 2.73
C THR A 289 30.99 -1.61 3.10
N GLN A 290 31.20 -2.52 2.14
CA GLN A 290 31.47 -3.93 2.42
C GLN A 290 32.79 -4.12 3.20
N GLU A 291 33.85 -3.39 2.84
CA GLU A 291 35.13 -3.40 3.55
C GLU A 291 35.00 -2.82 4.97
N ALA A 292 34.34 -1.68 5.14
CA ALA A 292 34.03 -1.11 6.46
C ALA A 292 33.14 -2.04 7.32
N ASN A 293 32.22 -2.79 6.71
CA ASN A 293 31.44 -3.80 7.42
C ASN A 293 32.30 -5.02 7.83
N ILE A 294 33.28 -5.42 7.03
CA ILE A 294 34.24 -6.49 7.39
C ILE A 294 35.15 -6.01 8.54
N GLU A 295 35.62 -4.77 8.51
CA GLU A 295 36.35 -4.14 9.61
C GLU A 295 35.49 -4.08 10.88
N LEU A 296 34.23 -3.65 10.78
CA LEU A 296 33.30 -3.63 11.90
C LEU A 296 33.03 -5.02 12.47
N VAL A 297 32.85 -6.04 11.62
CA VAL A 297 32.70 -7.45 12.06
C VAL A 297 33.98 -7.96 12.71
N SER A 298 35.17 -7.56 12.23
CA SER A 298 36.45 -7.92 12.86
C SER A 298 36.59 -7.27 14.24
N ILE A 299 36.26 -5.98 14.37
CA ILE A 299 36.22 -5.27 15.66
C ILE A 299 35.17 -5.89 16.59
N LEU A 300 33.99 -6.27 16.09
CA LEU A 300 32.98 -6.97 16.89
C LEU A 300 33.48 -8.34 17.34
N GLN A 301 34.22 -9.07 16.51
CA GLN A 301 34.82 -10.35 16.87
C GLN A 301 35.95 -10.20 17.89
N GLU A 302 36.79 -9.17 17.80
CA GLU A 302 37.79 -8.80 18.83
C GLU A 302 37.12 -8.36 20.15
N LEU A 303 36.01 -7.62 20.07
CA LEU A 303 35.19 -7.27 21.23
C LEU A 303 34.50 -8.50 21.84
N GLU A 304 34.07 -9.47 21.03
CA GLU A 304 33.46 -10.70 21.50
C GLU A 304 34.51 -11.66 22.10
N GLU A 305 35.71 -11.74 21.52
CA GLU A 305 36.85 -12.46 22.10
C GLU A 305 37.31 -11.84 23.41
N THR A 306 37.42 -10.51 23.50
CA THR A 306 37.75 -9.83 24.78
C THR A 306 36.61 -9.88 25.79
N ILE A 307 35.34 -9.91 25.38
CA ILE A 307 34.20 -10.17 26.26
C ILE A 307 34.24 -11.63 26.74
N GLU A 308 34.59 -12.59 25.91
CA GLU A 308 34.68 -14.01 26.31
C GLU A 308 35.92 -14.27 27.19
N GLU A 309 37.03 -13.56 26.95
CA GLU A 309 38.21 -13.59 27.82
C GLU A 309 37.93 -12.92 29.16
N GLN A 310 37.20 -11.78 29.17
CA GLN A 310 36.64 -11.19 30.40
C GLN A 310 35.61 -12.10 31.07
N ARG A 311 34.78 -12.84 30.33
CA ARG A 311 33.86 -13.84 30.90
C ARG A 311 34.61 -15.03 31.48
N ALA A 312 35.69 -15.48 30.85
CA ALA A 312 36.56 -16.52 31.36
C ALA A 312 37.36 -16.05 32.59
N GLU A 313 37.77 -14.78 32.64
CA GLU A 313 38.36 -14.17 33.83
C GLU A 313 37.32 -13.99 34.94
N ILE A 314 36.13 -13.48 34.64
CA ILE A 314 34.99 -13.43 35.56
C ILE A 314 34.60 -14.84 36.01
N SER A 315 34.70 -15.86 35.15
CA SER A 315 34.44 -17.27 35.51
C SER A 315 35.54 -17.83 36.40
N LYS A 316 36.82 -17.48 36.18
CA LYS A 316 37.92 -17.81 37.11
C LYS A 316 37.76 -17.07 38.45
N ILE A 317 37.28 -15.83 38.43
CA ILE A 317 36.98 -15.03 39.63
C ILE A 317 35.69 -15.53 40.31
N SER A 318 34.74 -16.10 39.56
CA SER A 318 33.54 -16.78 40.09
C SER A 318 33.93 -18.12 40.69
N GLU A 319 34.72 -18.95 40.02
CA GLU A 319 35.32 -20.15 40.61
C GLU A 319 36.16 -19.84 41.86
N ALA A 320 36.76 -18.63 41.94
CA ALA A 320 37.43 -18.13 43.15
C ALA A 320 36.49 -17.48 44.21
N LYS A 321 35.24 -17.14 43.86
CA LYS A 321 34.22 -16.55 44.77
C LYS A 321 33.16 -17.54 45.23
N ASP A 322 32.81 -18.53 44.42
CA ASP A 322 31.95 -19.67 44.71
C ASP A 322 32.63 -20.65 45.71
N VAL A 323 33.91 -20.40 46.02
CA VAL A 323 34.63 -20.88 47.20
C VAL A 323 34.07 -20.28 48.52
N THR A 324 33.20 -19.26 48.48
CA THR A 324 32.61 -18.63 49.67
C THR A 324 31.08 -18.77 49.75
N ASN A 325 30.65 -19.95 50.25
CA ASN A 325 29.32 -20.33 50.77
C ASN A 325 28.24 -20.71 49.72
N THR A 326 27.49 -21.83 49.81
CA THR A 326 27.44 -22.87 50.88
C THR A 326 26.90 -24.24 50.39
N ASP A 327 27.28 -25.30 51.12
CA ASP A 327 26.58 -26.59 51.29
C ASP A 327 26.72 -27.77 50.30
N VAL A 328 27.43 -27.69 49.17
CA VAL A 328 27.89 -28.92 48.43
C VAL A 328 29.42 -29.05 48.33
N LEU A 329 30.17 -27.94 48.43
CA LEU A 329 31.65 -27.96 48.46
C LEU A 329 32.26 -28.10 49.87
N LYS A 330 31.43 -28.28 50.90
CA LYS A 330 31.86 -28.44 52.31
C LYS A 330 32.73 -29.68 52.56
N ASN A 331 32.66 -30.70 51.69
CA ASN A 331 33.50 -31.90 51.76
C ASN A 331 34.67 -31.90 50.74
N GLY A 332 34.72 -30.94 49.82
CA GLY A 332 35.79 -30.85 48.81
C GLY A 332 36.93 -29.94 49.25
N LEU A 333 36.57 -28.73 49.70
CA LEU A 333 37.54 -27.75 50.18
C LEU A 333 38.04 -28.10 51.59
N LEU A 334 37.14 -28.53 52.49
CA LEU A 334 37.55 -29.04 53.81
C LEU A 334 38.46 -30.26 53.67
N VAL A 335 38.34 -31.11 52.64
CA VAL A 335 39.32 -32.20 52.42
C VAL A 335 40.65 -31.70 51.84
N LYS A 336 40.70 -30.57 51.11
CA LYS A 336 41.98 -29.97 50.71
C LYS A 336 42.65 -29.22 51.85
N GLU A 337 41.90 -28.41 52.60
CA GLU A 337 42.42 -27.79 53.82
C GLU A 337 42.72 -28.82 54.90
N ASP A 338 41.89 -29.83 55.17
CA ASP A 338 42.21 -30.91 56.12
C ASP A 338 43.31 -31.83 55.60
N THR A 339 43.51 -32.03 54.28
CA THR A 339 44.71 -32.75 53.82
C THR A 339 45.95 -31.87 53.80
N GLU A 340 45.85 -30.54 53.72
CA GLU A 340 46.97 -29.62 53.90
C GLU A 340 47.29 -29.35 55.37
N TRP A 341 46.28 -29.30 56.23
CA TRP A 341 46.39 -29.24 57.69
C TRP A 341 46.78 -30.59 58.25
N ALA A 342 46.35 -31.73 57.71
CA ALA A 342 46.87 -33.04 58.07
C ALA A 342 48.25 -33.30 57.46
N ARG A 343 48.61 -32.70 56.31
CA ARG A 343 49.99 -32.72 55.80
C ARG A 343 50.89 -31.80 56.61
N LYS A 344 50.42 -30.62 57.03
CA LYS A 344 51.13 -29.72 57.96
C LYS A 344 51.20 -30.32 59.37
N LEU A 345 50.14 -30.96 59.87
CA LEU A 345 50.17 -31.70 61.13
C LEU A 345 51.08 -32.91 60.99
N SER A 346 51.03 -33.69 59.91
CA SER A 346 51.99 -34.79 59.70
C SER A 346 53.41 -34.27 59.67
N MET A 347 53.71 -33.21 58.90
CA MET A 347 55.04 -32.59 58.90
C MET A 347 55.44 -32.04 60.28
N LYS A 348 54.50 -31.50 61.06
CA LYS A 348 54.74 -31.03 62.44
C LYS A 348 54.81 -32.16 63.46
N GLU A 349 54.14 -33.28 63.24
CA GLU A 349 54.15 -34.51 64.04
C GLU A 349 55.44 -35.28 63.74
N ASP A 350 55.91 -35.29 62.49
CA ASP A 350 57.21 -35.80 62.05
C ASP A 350 58.35 -34.90 62.56
N GLU A 351 58.16 -33.57 62.59
CA GLU A 351 59.07 -32.63 63.25
C GLU A 351 59.06 -32.84 64.78
N ILE A 352 57.89 -33.03 65.41
CA ILE A 352 57.77 -33.39 66.83
C ILE A 352 58.38 -34.77 67.11
N ASN A 353 58.26 -35.74 66.22
CA ASN A 353 58.82 -37.09 66.37
C ASN A 353 60.33 -37.11 66.15
N THR A 354 60.86 -36.29 65.23
CA THR A 354 62.31 -36.10 65.08
C THR A 354 62.89 -35.26 66.21
N LEU A 355 62.17 -34.27 66.73
CA LEU A 355 62.54 -33.55 67.96
C LEU A 355 62.45 -34.45 69.20
N ARG A 356 61.46 -35.33 69.31
CA ARG A 356 61.37 -36.37 70.35
C ARG A 356 62.52 -37.37 70.22
N GLN A 357 62.84 -37.86 69.01
CA GLN A 357 64.03 -38.71 68.82
C GLN A 357 65.34 -37.99 69.13
N LYS A 358 65.47 -36.70 68.80
CA LYS A 358 66.62 -35.88 69.23
C LYS A 358 66.67 -35.78 70.76
N LEU A 359 65.55 -35.51 71.41
CA LEU A 359 65.44 -35.41 72.87
C LEU A 359 65.73 -36.74 73.57
N ASP A 360 65.21 -37.86 73.06
CA ASP A 360 65.46 -39.21 73.56
C ASP A 360 66.91 -39.65 73.32
N ARG A 361 67.55 -39.22 72.23
CA ARG A 361 68.99 -39.39 72.01
C ARG A 361 69.79 -38.57 73.02
N LEU A 362 69.48 -37.29 73.21
CA LEU A 362 70.12 -36.43 74.22
C LEU A 362 69.97 -37.00 75.64
N LEU A 363 68.78 -37.45 76.03
CA LEU A 363 68.50 -38.14 77.31
C LEU A 363 69.24 -39.48 77.43
N SER A 364 69.44 -40.21 76.33
CA SER A 364 70.23 -41.46 76.32
C SER A 364 71.72 -41.19 76.46
N ILE A 365 72.21 -40.06 75.94
CA ILE A 365 73.62 -39.63 76.06
C ILE A 365 73.88 -39.02 77.44
N GLU A 366 72.93 -38.28 78.01
CA GLU A 366 73.01 -37.74 79.38
C GLU A 366 73.08 -38.85 80.45
N ASN A 367 72.35 -39.95 80.25
CA ASN A 367 72.45 -41.15 81.10
C ASN A 367 73.75 -41.95 80.92
N ALA A 368 74.54 -41.70 79.87
CA ALA A 368 75.82 -42.38 79.60
C ALA A 368 77.00 -41.59 80.22
N GLY A 369 77.13 -41.68 81.54
CA GLY A 369 78.09 -40.88 82.33
C GLY A 369 79.53 -40.87 81.81
N ALA A 370 80.18 -39.70 81.96
CA ALA A 370 81.56 -39.35 81.58
C ALA A 370 81.95 -39.46 80.09
N ALA A 371 81.48 -40.47 79.34
CA ALA A 371 81.72 -40.59 77.90
C ALA A 371 80.67 -39.87 77.04
N GLY A 372 79.48 -39.59 77.59
CA GLY A 372 78.42 -38.85 76.90
C GLY A 372 78.82 -37.40 76.53
N SER A 373 79.67 -36.75 77.32
CA SER A 373 80.06 -35.33 77.13
C SER A 373 80.63 -35.04 75.73
N ASP A 374 81.58 -35.84 75.25
CA ASP A 374 82.17 -35.65 73.92
C ASP A 374 81.17 -35.97 72.80
N THR A 375 80.20 -36.85 73.07
CA THR A 375 79.13 -37.20 72.12
C THR A 375 78.11 -36.06 72.00
N VAL A 376 77.72 -35.44 73.13
CA VAL A 376 76.91 -34.22 73.16
C VAL A 376 77.62 -33.08 72.43
N TYR A 377 78.92 -32.90 72.64
CA TYR A 377 79.68 -31.83 71.96
C TYR A 377 79.72 -32.03 70.44
N LEU A 378 79.90 -33.28 69.98
CA LEU A 378 79.91 -33.60 68.54
C LEU A 378 78.52 -33.49 67.89
N GLU A 379 77.43 -33.72 68.62
CA GLU A 379 76.07 -33.46 68.14
C GLU A 379 75.73 -31.96 68.14
N LEU A 380 76.15 -31.21 69.16
CA LEU A 380 76.06 -29.73 69.18
C LEU A 380 76.88 -29.09 68.06
N GLU A 381 78.06 -29.61 67.73
CA GLU A 381 78.90 -29.10 66.64
C GLU A 381 78.25 -29.36 65.27
N LYS A 382 77.65 -30.55 65.06
CA LYS A 382 76.82 -30.84 63.88
C LYS A 382 75.58 -29.96 63.83
N GLU A 383 74.90 -29.72 64.95
CA GLU A 383 73.71 -28.88 64.98
C GLU A 383 74.07 -27.42 64.67
N ASN A 384 75.16 -26.89 65.24
CA ASN A 384 75.70 -25.58 64.88
C ASN A 384 76.07 -25.48 63.40
N GLU A 385 76.61 -26.54 62.79
CA GLU A 385 76.90 -26.55 61.36
C GLU A 385 75.62 -26.60 60.50
N THR A 386 74.59 -27.35 60.91
CA THR A 386 73.28 -27.28 60.24
C THR A 386 72.62 -25.92 60.40
N LEU A 387 72.81 -25.24 61.54
CA LEU A 387 72.34 -23.87 61.76
C LEU A 387 73.14 -22.87 60.92
N ARG A 388 74.45 -23.06 60.71
CA ARG A 388 75.23 -22.25 59.74
C ARG A 388 74.70 -22.39 58.33
N VAL A 389 74.46 -23.61 57.86
CA VAL A 389 73.87 -23.85 56.53
C VAL A 389 72.49 -23.19 56.43
N LYS A 390 71.65 -23.30 57.47
CA LYS A 390 70.34 -22.66 57.50
C LYS A 390 70.41 -21.12 57.51
N ILE A 391 71.41 -20.55 58.18
CA ILE A 391 71.67 -19.11 58.15
C ILE A 391 72.17 -18.69 56.76
N GLN A 392 73.07 -19.44 56.11
CA GLN A 392 73.50 -19.15 54.74
C GLN A 392 72.36 -19.27 53.72
N GLU A 393 71.44 -20.23 53.88
CA GLU A 393 70.21 -20.30 53.08
C GLU A 393 69.34 -19.05 53.28
N LEU A 394 69.12 -18.62 54.53
CA LEU A 394 68.34 -17.41 54.81
C LEU A 394 69.04 -16.11 54.35
N GLU A 395 70.37 -16.03 54.45
CA GLU A 395 71.17 -14.93 53.90
C GLU A 395 71.07 -14.89 52.37
N LYS A 396 71.07 -16.07 51.72
CA LYS A 396 70.86 -16.21 50.27
C LYS A 396 69.45 -15.78 49.88
N ASP A 397 68.40 -16.29 50.54
CA ASP A 397 67.01 -15.91 50.28
C ASP A 397 66.78 -14.40 50.52
N CYS A 398 67.42 -13.83 51.54
CA CYS A 398 67.40 -12.39 51.81
C CYS A 398 68.16 -11.59 50.75
N SER A 399 69.26 -12.12 50.19
CA SER A 399 69.95 -11.50 49.04
C SER A 399 69.13 -11.59 47.77
N GLU A 400 68.45 -12.71 47.50
CA GLU A 400 67.56 -12.89 46.34
C GLU A 400 66.32 -11.98 46.45
N LEU A 401 65.70 -11.86 47.63
CA LEU A 401 64.66 -10.86 47.88
C LEU A 401 65.18 -9.41 47.81
N THR A 402 66.46 -9.17 48.11
CA THR A 402 67.08 -7.84 47.95
C THR A 402 67.32 -7.54 46.48
N ASP A 403 67.76 -8.52 45.69
CA ASP A 403 67.97 -8.40 44.24
C ASP A 403 66.64 -8.29 43.49
N GLU A 404 65.61 -9.05 43.86
CA GLU A 404 64.24 -8.88 43.34
C GLU A 404 63.66 -7.52 43.73
N ASN A 405 63.88 -7.04 44.96
CA ASN A 405 63.47 -5.68 45.33
C ASN A 405 64.30 -4.62 44.59
N LEU A 406 65.58 -4.85 44.33
CA LEU A 406 66.41 -3.96 43.50
C LEU A 406 65.96 -3.98 42.04
N GLU A 407 65.50 -5.12 41.51
CA GLU A 407 64.95 -5.25 40.16
C GLU A 407 63.54 -4.64 40.05
N LEU A 408 62.69 -4.80 41.07
CA LEU A 408 61.42 -4.09 41.19
C LEU A 408 61.64 -2.58 41.36
N ILE A 409 62.63 -2.16 42.16
CA ILE A 409 63.05 -0.77 42.22
C ILE A 409 63.60 -0.33 40.87
N TYR A 410 64.35 -1.15 40.12
CA TYR A 410 64.81 -0.80 38.78
C TYR A 410 63.65 -0.67 37.79
N LYS A 411 62.63 -1.56 37.84
CA LYS A 411 61.41 -1.46 37.03
C LYS A 411 60.55 -0.24 37.41
N LEU A 412 60.41 0.05 38.70
CA LEU A 412 59.77 1.27 39.22
C LEU A 412 60.59 2.54 38.94
N LYS A 413 61.90 2.41 38.72
CA LYS A 413 62.83 3.50 38.40
C LYS A 413 63.03 3.66 36.90
N GLU A 414 62.75 2.64 36.10
CA GLU A 414 62.58 2.72 34.65
C GLU A 414 61.22 3.36 34.33
N SER A 415 60.19 3.15 35.17
CA SER A 415 58.96 3.95 35.15
C SER A 415 59.05 5.31 35.87
N SER A 416 60.20 5.69 36.47
CA SER A 416 60.39 7.00 37.13
C SER A 416 61.74 7.68 36.91
N VAL A 417 62.44 7.34 35.81
CA VAL A 417 63.63 8.05 35.33
C VAL A 417 63.44 8.37 33.84
N GLY A 418 63.47 9.63 33.40
CA GLY A 418 63.97 10.82 34.11
C GLY A 418 62.93 11.87 34.52
N LYS A 419 63.22 12.79 35.45
CA LYS A 419 64.07 12.74 36.67
C LYS A 419 64.04 14.11 37.38
N GLY A 420 63.71 14.13 38.68
CA GLY A 420 63.86 15.30 39.56
C GLY A 420 62.69 16.31 39.51
N GLN A 421 62.31 16.99 40.60
CA GLN A 421 62.98 17.09 41.90
C GLN A 421 62.03 17.50 43.06
N ASP A 422 62.21 16.85 44.22
CA ASP A 422 61.89 17.23 45.62
C ASP A 422 60.50 17.78 46.07
N SER A 423 59.82 16.95 46.88
CA SER A 423 59.29 17.31 48.22
C SER A 423 58.21 18.41 48.38
N ARG A 424 56.92 18.02 48.40
CA ARG A 424 56.07 17.98 49.63
C ARG A 424 54.64 17.50 49.39
N VAL A 425 54.16 16.62 50.27
CA VAL A 425 52.76 16.46 50.76
C VAL A 425 51.61 16.78 49.78
N SER A 426 50.96 15.72 49.28
CA SER A 426 49.55 15.64 48.87
C SER A 426 49.07 16.55 47.72
N ASN A 427 48.31 15.97 46.78
CA ASN A 427 46.94 16.38 46.37
C ASN A 427 46.65 16.04 44.89
N ASN A 428 45.50 15.43 44.63
CA ASN A 428 44.89 15.35 43.28
C ASN A 428 44.40 16.71 42.75
N SER A 429 44.80 17.84 43.34
CA SER A 429 44.45 19.18 42.87
C SER A 429 45.42 19.74 41.83
N GLU A 430 46.67 19.25 41.77
CA GLU A 430 47.74 19.94 41.02
C GLU A 430 47.56 19.86 39.50
N LEU A 431 47.21 18.69 38.95
CA LEU A 431 46.84 18.54 37.52
C LEU A 431 45.55 19.29 37.13
N GLN A 432 44.60 19.42 38.07
CA GLN A 432 43.39 20.23 37.86
C GLN A 432 43.74 21.72 37.86
N ILE A 433 44.66 22.15 38.74
CA ILE A 433 45.18 23.51 38.83
C ILE A 433 46.00 23.86 37.60
N GLU A 434 46.87 23.00 37.08
CA GLU A 434 47.69 23.31 35.89
C GLU A 434 46.83 23.44 34.63
N LYS A 435 45.80 22.57 34.50
CA LYS A 435 44.79 22.69 33.44
C LYS A 435 43.94 23.96 33.55
N LEU A 436 43.52 24.32 34.77
CA LEU A 436 42.80 25.58 35.03
C LEU A 436 43.70 26.82 34.89
N THR A 437 44.99 26.72 35.21
CA THR A 437 45.96 27.82 35.08
C THR A 437 46.27 28.09 33.61
N SER A 438 46.36 27.03 32.79
CA SER A 438 46.46 27.16 31.33
C SER A 438 45.20 27.83 30.75
N GLN A 439 44.01 27.39 31.18
CA GLN A 439 42.75 28.04 30.77
C GLN A 439 42.63 29.49 31.29
N ILE A 440 43.10 29.81 32.49
CA ILE A 440 43.12 31.18 33.01
C ILE A 440 44.10 32.02 32.21
N TYR A 441 45.28 31.51 31.84
CA TYR A 441 46.25 32.22 31.02
C TYR A 441 45.71 32.51 29.61
N GLU A 442 45.09 31.52 28.96
CA GLU A 442 44.41 31.69 27.67
C GLU A 442 43.22 32.66 27.76
N LEU A 443 42.39 32.57 28.80
CA LEU A 443 41.26 33.49 29.01
C LEU A 443 41.70 34.91 29.39
N GLU A 444 42.82 35.07 30.10
CA GLU A 444 43.42 36.37 30.38
C GLU A 444 44.08 36.97 29.14
N GLU A 445 44.67 36.17 28.25
CA GLU A 445 45.21 36.62 26.98
C GLU A 445 44.08 36.95 25.98
N GLU A 446 42.99 36.19 25.97
CA GLU A 446 41.75 36.58 25.29
C GLU A 446 41.12 37.85 25.90
N LEU A 447 41.11 38.03 27.22
CA LEU A 447 40.62 39.25 27.86
C LEU A 447 41.49 40.46 27.51
N ARG A 448 42.82 40.35 27.59
CA ARG A 448 43.74 41.42 27.14
C ARG A 448 43.58 41.76 25.66
N ASN A 449 43.26 40.77 24.81
CA ASN A 449 42.96 41.00 23.39
C ASN A 449 41.52 41.51 23.12
N LYS A 450 40.57 41.29 24.04
CA LYS A 450 39.17 41.79 23.96
C LYS A 450 38.95 43.14 24.65
N GLU A 451 39.80 43.52 25.62
CA GLU A 451 39.73 44.80 26.36
C GLU A 451 40.09 46.03 25.52
N MET A 452 40.58 45.87 24.28
CA MET A 452 40.99 47.01 23.43
C MET A 452 39.96 47.41 22.34
N MET A 453 38.83 46.70 22.20
CA MET A 453 37.84 46.95 21.12
C MET A 453 36.36 46.91 21.54
N HIS A 454 36.05 46.94 22.85
CA HIS A 454 34.68 47.10 23.35
C HIS A 454 34.47 48.44 24.05
N ASP A 455 34.35 49.50 23.25
CA ASP A 455 33.52 50.67 23.60
C ASP A 455 32.61 51.01 22.42
N GLY A 456 31.35 51.36 22.70
CA GLY A 456 30.43 51.91 21.70
C GLY A 456 29.58 50.92 20.87
N SER A 457 28.46 50.48 21.45
CA SER A 457 27.18 50.17 20.78
C SER A 457 26.98 48.87 19.95
N PHE A 458 25.90 48.17 20.28
CA PHE A 458 25.09 47.43 19.31
C PHE A 458 24.74 48.33 18.11
N THR A 459 24.99 47.92 16.86
CA THR A 459 24.15 48.15 15.63
C THR A 459 24.89 47.92 14.29
N GLU A 460 25.60 46.81 14.07
CA GLU A 460 26.27 46.59 12.75
C GLU A 460 25.60 45.55 11.83
N SER A 461 25.11 44.41 12.35
CA SER A 461 24.44 43.39 11.52
C SER A 461 23.09 43.85 10.92
N SER A 462 22.35 44.72 11.61
CA SER A 462 21.13 45.33 11.05
C SER A 462 21.44 46.47 10.06
N VAL A 463 22.63 47.08 10.16
CA VAL A 463 23.03 48.23 9.34
C VAL A 463 23.64 47.78 8.01
N SER A 464 24.26 46.61 7.92
CA SER A 464 24.71 46.02 6.64
C SER A 464 23.53 45.70 5.71
N ASN A 465 22.52 44.96 6.22
CA ASN A 465 21.32 44.63 5.46
C ASN A 465 20.50 45.88 5.09
N ALA A 466 20.40 46.87 5.98
CA ALA A 466 19.78 48.15 5.66
C ALA A 466 20.55 48.91 4.56
N LYS A 467 21.88 48.94 4.62
CA LYS A 467 22.73 49.55 3.58
C LYS A 467 22.61 48.84 2.23
N GLU A 468 22.43 47.51 2.19
CA GLU A 468 22.24 46.79 0.94
C GLU A 468 20.82 46.99 0.36
N LEU A 469 19.78 46.97 1.18
CA LEU A 469 18.43 47.33 0.75
C LEU A 469 18.40 48.77 0.23
N GLN A 470 19.00 49.72 0.94
CA GLN A 470 19.11 51.12 0.53
C GLN A 470 19.85 51.27 -0.80
N ARG A 471 20.89 50.47 -1.04
CA ARG A 471 21.63 50.44 -2.32
C ARG A 471 20.76 49.88 -3.45
N LYS A 472 19.97 48.83 -3.21
CA LYS A 472 19.01 48.27 -4.19
C LYS A 472 17.84 49.22 -4.47
N CYS A 473 17.34 49.95 -3.46
CA CYS A 473 16.33 51.00 -3.64
C CYS A 473 16.87 52.15 -4.48
N ALA A 474 18.09 52.65 -4.21
CA ALA A 474 18.72 53.69 -5.01
C ALA A 474 18.98 53.26 -6.47
N ASP A 475 19.33 51.99 -6.70
CA ASP A 475 19.54 51.44 -8.05
C ASP A 475 18.21 51.27 -8.82
N LEU A 476 17.11 50.95 -8.12
CA LEU A 476 15.75 50.95 -8.67
C LEU A 476 15.24 52.37 -8.93
N GLU A 477 15.51 53.34 -8.05
CA GLU A 477 15.20 54.76 -8.28
C GLU A 477 15.96 55.31 -9.49
N LEU A 478 17.24 54.97 -9.68
CA LEU A 478 18.01 55.34 -10.87
C LEU A 478 17.48 54.69 -12.15
N LYS A 479 17.01 53.44 -12.09
CA LYS A 479 16.33 52.77 -13.23
C LYS A 479 14.98 53.44 -13.53
N LEU A 480 14.17 53.74 -12.52
CA LEU A 480 12.93 54.49 -12.68
C LEU A 480 13.18 55.90 -13.23
N LEU A 481 14.25 56.58 -12.80
CA LEU A 481 14.64 57.89 -13.33
C LEU A 481 15.07 57.82 -14.80
N ARG A 482 15.79 56.76 -15.21
CA ARG A 482 16.10 56.50 -16.63
C ARG A 482 14.86 56.17 -17.47
N PHE A 483 13.93 55.35 -16.96
CA PHE A 483 12.68 55.09 -17.65
C PHE A 483 11.81 56.34 -17.73
N ARG A 484 11.86 57.23 -16.72
CA ARG A 484 11.19 58.52 -16.73
C ARG A 484 11.83 59.48 -17.73
N SER A 485 13.15 59.52 -17.85
CA SER A 485 13.84 60.36 -18.86
C SER A 485 13.62 59.82 -20.28
N GLN A 486 13.63 58.50 -20.49
CA GLN A 486 13.25 57.89 -21.76
C GLN A 486 11.77 58.13 -22.09
N GLY A 487 10.89 58.12 -21.08
CA GLY A 487 9.50 58.55 -21.20
C GLY A 487 9.40 60.02 -21.64
N PHE A 488 10.14 60.94 -21.02
CA PHE A 488 10.19 62.34 -21.43
C PHE A 488 10.79 62.54 -22.84
N GLU A 489 11.79 61.77 -23.25
CA GLU A 489 12.31 61.82 -24.64
C GLU A 489 11.32 61.29 -25.67
N LEU A 490 10.54 60.25 -25.33
CA LEU A 490 9.47 59.73 -26.19
C LEU A 490 8.28 60.70 -26.24
N GLU A 491 7.90 61.28 -25.10
CA GLU A 491 6.88 62.33 -25.01
C GLU A 491 7.30 63.60 -25.77
N GLU A 492 8.58 63.99 -25.71
CA GLU A 492 9.09 65.12 -26.49
C GLU A 492 9.10 64.82 -28.00
N LYS A 493 9.44 63.59 -28.41
CA LYS A 493 9.32 63.15 -29.80
C LYS A 493 7.87 63.08 -30.26
N PHE A 494 6.95 62.64 -29.40
CA PHE A 494 5.52 62.58 -29.70
C PHE A 494 4.95 63.99 -29.82
N ARG A 495 5.26 64.88 -28.88
CA ARG A 495 4.92 66.31 -28.95
C ARG A 495 5.51 66.99 -30.18
N LYS A 496 6.78 66.75 -30.54
CA LYS A 496 7.36 67.30 -31.79
C LYS A 496 6.66 66.76 -33.04
N SER A 497 6.34 65.47 -33.07
CA SER A 497 5.53 64.88 -34.16
C SER A 497 4.10 65.44 -34.21
N GLN A 498 3.53 65.82 -33.06
CA GLN A 498 2.22 66.44 -32.98
C GLN A 498 2.26 67.92 -33.37
N GLU A 499 3.29 68.67 -32.94
CA GLU A 499 3.56 70.05 -33.36
C GLU A 499 3.83 70.11 -34.88
N GLU A 500 4.56 69.15 -35.45
CA GLU A 500 4.74 69.02 -36.90
C GLU A 500 3.41 68.68 -37.62
N LEU A 501 2.56 67.83 -37.04
CA LEU A 501 1.23 67.53 -37.59
C LEU A 501 0.26 68.72 -37.49
N GLU A 502 0.29 69.46 -36.39
CA GLU A 502 -0.49 70.68 -36.17
C GLU A 502 0.01 71.82 -37.08
N GLN A 503 1.32 71.92 -37.31
CA GLN A 503 1.89 72.89 -38.26
C GLN A 503 1.59 72.50 -39.71
N LYS A 504 1.61 71.21 -40.07
CA LYS A 504 1.08 70.70 -41.36
C LYS A 504 -0.41 70.98 -41.52
N ASN A 505 -1.21 70.85 -40.46
CA ASN A 505 -2.63 71.23 -40.47
C ASN A 505 -2.81 72.75 -40.58
N LEU A 506 -1.93 73.56 -39.99
CA LEU A 506 -1.96 75.02 -40.12
C LEU A 506 -1.55 75.47 -41.53
N GLU A 507 -0.60 74.78 -42.17
CA GLU A 507 -0.29 74.94 -43.61
C GLU A 507 -1.47 74.53 -44.49
N LEU A 508 -2.13 73.40 -44.20
CA LEU A 508 -3.32 72.95 -44.92
C LEU A 508 -4.55 73.85 -44.70
N SER A 509 -4.66 74.49 -43.53
CA SER A 509 -5.69 75.52 -43.28
C SER A 509 -5.36 76.82 -44.00
N LYS A 510 -4.09 77.28 -44.02
CA LYS A 510 -3.69 78.45 -44.81
C LYS A 510 -3.89 78.24 -46.31
N LEU A 511 -3.52 77.07 -46.84
CA LEU A 511 -3.77 76.72 -48.26
C LEU A 511 -5.26 76.57 -48.58
N ARG A 512 -6.13 76.40 -47.57
CA ARG A 512 -7.58 76.41 -47.72
C ARG A 512 -8.15 77.82 -47.64
N GLU A 513 -7.61 78.66 -46.75
CA GLU A 513 -7.94 80.07 -46.55
C GLU A 513 -7.49 80.95 -47.73
N GLU A 514 -6.33 80.66 -48.35
CA GLU A 514 -5.85 81.29 -49.59
C GLU A 514 -6.66 80.87 -50.84
N LEU A 515 -7.47 79.80 -50.76
CA LEU A 515 -8.33 79.30 -51.85
C LEU A 515 -9.81 79.74 -51.72
N GLU A 516 -10.24 80.20 -50.54
CA GLU A 516 -11.57 80.82 -50.32
C GLU A 516 -11.52 82.36 -50.24
N GLY A 517 -10.34 82.97 -50.38
CA GLY A 517 -10.08 84.41 -50.23
C GLY A 517 -10.09 85.27 -51.51
N LEU A 518 -10.80 84.87 -52.59
CA LEU A 518 -11.03 85.74 -53.75
C LEU A 518 -12.48 86.24 -53.77
N GLU A 519 -12.66 87.44 -53.21
CA GLU A 519 -13.94 88.14 -53.05
C GLU A 519 -14.63 88.47 -54.37
N GLY A 520 -15.97 88.46 -54.33
CA GLY A 520 -16.78 89.38 -55.13
C GLY A 520 -17.24 90.55 -54.27
N GLY A 521 -17.18 91.79 -54.79
CA GLY A 521 -17.52 93.01 -54.04
C GLY A 521 -18.10 94.15 -54.88
N GLU A 522 -19.36 94.49 -54.58
CA GLU A 522 -19.94 95.85 -54.49
C GLU A 522 -20.31 96.71 -55.73
N THR A 523 -21.62 96.69 -56.04
CA THR A 523 -22.58 97.83 -56.12
C THR A 523 -22.38 99.09 -57.03
N GLY A 524 -23.38 99.38 -57.90
CA GLY A 524 -24.45 100.33 -57.49
C GLY A 524 -24.62 101.74 -58.12
N GLY A 525 -25.04 101.85 -59.40
CA GLY A 525 -26.19 102.67 -59.90
C GLY A 525 -26.25 104.22 -59.88
N ALA A 526 -27.01 104.82 -60.84
CA ALA A 526 -28.17 105.74 -60.59
C ALA A 526 -28.76 106.50 -61.84
N ARG A 527 -30.09 106.33 -62.07
CA ARG A 527 -31.15 107.28 -62.58
C ARG A 527 -31.00 107.97 -63.95
N GLY A 528 -32.08 108.29 -64.70
CA GLY A 528 -33.55 108.12 -64.61
C GLY A 528 -34.18 108.75 -65.91
N TYR A 529 -35.37 108.43 -66.45
CA TYR A 529 -36.78 108.63 -66.01
C TYR A 529 -37.69 108.45 -67.30
N GLN A 530 -39.04 108.34 -67.35
CA GLN A 530 -40.12 107.85 -66.45
C GLN A 530 -41.52 107.93 -67.18
N PHE A 531 -42.45 106.97 -66.92
CA PHE A 531 -43.94 106.98 -67.12
C PHE A 531 -44.64 106.75 -68.51
N ARG A 532 -45.61 105.78 -68.52
CA ARG A 532 -47.01 105.75 -69.08
C ARG A 532 -47.30 106.19 -70.55
N GLU A 533 -48.32 105.72 -71.30
CA GLU A 533 -49.53 104.86 -71.09
C GLU A 533 -50.09 104.37 -72.48
N ASP A 534 -50.68 103.16 -72.55
CA ASP A 534 -51.74 102.62 -73.45
C ASP A 534 -51.83 102.74 -75.02
N LEU A 535 -52.21 101.59 -75.64
CA LEU A 535 -53.07 101.31 -76.84
C LEU A 535 -52.62 101.47 -78.35
N GLU A 536 -52.75 100.33 -79.07
CA GLU A 536 -53.19 100.00 -80.47
C GLU A 536 -52.72 100.69 -81.80
N ASP A 537 -52.42 99.81 -82.79
CA ASP A 537 -52.56 99.82 -84.28
C ASP A 537 -51.84 100.76 -85.32
N ASN A 538 -51.07 100.10 -86.22
CA ASN A 538 -50.93 100.16 -87.71
C ASN A 538 -50.50 101.39 -88.59
N GLU A 539 -49.77 101.02 -89.67
CA GLU A 539 -49.61 101.63 -91.03
C GLU A 539 -48.62 102.81 -91.33
N SER A 540 -48.56 103.27 -92.60
CA SER A 540 -47.32 103.31 -93.41
C SER A 540 -46.93 104.62 -94.17
N GLU A 541 -45.61 104.79 -94.37
CA GLU A 541 -44.84 105.40 -95.50
C GLU A 541 -45.08 106.88 -96.00
N THR A 542 -44.03 107.47 -96.60
CA THR A 542 -43.94 108.72 -97.42
C THR A 542 -43.92 110.11 -96.73
N ASP A 543 -43.48 111.21 -97.37
CA ASP A 543 -42.19 111.51 -98.05
C ASP A 543 -42.04 113.05 -98.29
N ILE A 544 -40.82 113.54 -98.52
CA ILE A 544 -40.45 114.67 -99.43
C ILE A 544 -41.07 116.10 -99.31
N LEU A 545 -40.17 117.09 -99.10
CA LEU A 545 -40.16 118.51 -99.57
C LEU A 545 -41.29 119.53 -99.24
N LYS A 546 -40.94 120.58 -98.46
CA LYS A 546 -41.52 121.93 -98.62
C LYS A 546 -40.54 123.09 -98.38
N THR A 547 -39.47 123.11 -99.16
CA THR A 547 -38.69 124.34 -99.37
C THR A 547 -39.53 125.45 -100.04
N ARG A 548 -39.12 126.71 -99.81
CA ARG A 548 -38.92 127.77 -100.84
C ARG A 548 -39.89 128.98 -100.87
N VAL A 549 -39.24 130.17 -100.90
CA VAL A 549 -39.67 131.47 -101.47
C VAL A 549 -40.91 132.17 -100.91
N GLN A 550 -40.66 133.31 -100.27
CA GLN A 550 -41.41 134.55 -100.55
C GLN A 550 -40.45 135.74 -100.55
N LEU A 551 -39.67 135.75 -101.64
CA LEU A 551 -38.86 136.87 -102.13
C LEU A 551 -39.82 137.97 -102.66
N GLN A 552 -39.29 139.18 -102.85
CA GLN A 552 -39.58 140.00 -104.04
C GLN A 552 -40.80 140.95 -104.04
N GLN A 553 -40.69 142.11 -103.38
CA GLN A 553 -41.48 143.30 -103.78
C GLN A 553 -40.73 144.62 -103.48
N GLN A 554 -40.95 145.61 -104.34
CA GLN A 554 -40.98 147.05 -104.04
C GLN A 554 -39.74 147.93 -104.32
N GLU A 555 -39.33 147.89 -105.59
CA GLU A 555 -39.04 149.09 -106.40
C GLU A 555 -40.33 149.93 -106.64
N ASN A 556 -40.35 151.13 -107.26
CA ASN A 556 -39.34 151.85 -108.07
C ASN A 556 -39.36 153.39 -107.89
N ASP A 557 -40.22 153.91 -107.00
CA ASP A 557 -40.93 155.17 -107.22
C ASP A 557 -40.07 156.47 -107.20
N ASP A 558 -40.15 157.18 -108.33
CA ASP A 558 -40.37 158.64 -108.45
C ASP A 558 -39.21 159.62 -108.72
N LEU A 559 -38.15 159.10 -109.33
CA LEU A 559 -37.26 159.65 -110.37
C LEU A 559 -37.49 161.08 -110.98
N ARG A 560 -38.72 161.63 -111.11
CA ARG A 560 -39.09 162.37 -112.36
C ARG A 560 -39.71 163.76 -112.32
N ARG A 561 -39.87 164.43 -111.17
CA ARG A 561 -40.71 165.65 -111.13
C ARG A 561 -40.20 166.89 -111.88
N TYR A 562 -39.01 167.42 -111.60
CA TYR A 562 -38.77 168.86 -111.83
C TYR A 562 -37.89 169.28 -113.03
N LYS A 563 -37.70 168.38 -114.00
CA LYS A 563 -37.07 168.70 -115.31
C LYS A 563 -37.93 169.65 -116.19
N VAL A 564 -39.17 169.92 -115.80
CA VAL A 564 -40.20 170.52 -116.68
C VAL A 564 -40.01 172.03 -116.90
N GLU A 565 -39.28 172.73 -116.03
CA GLU A 565 -39.35 174.20 -116.00
C GLU A 565 -38.44 174.89 -117.02
N THR A 566 -38.99 175.05 -118.22
CA THR A 566 -38.83 176.28 -119.03
C THR A 566 -37.50 176.57 -119.71
N GLU A 567 -36.63 175.57 -119.88
CA GLU A 567 -35.79 175.47 -121.10
C GLU A 567 -36.65 175.42 -122.39
N ASN A 568 -37.97 175.26 -122.24
CA ASN A 568 -39.03 175.48 -123.22
C ASN A 568 -39.36 176.96 -123.54
N LEU A 569 -38.48 177.91 -123.23
CA LEU A 569 -38.09 178.85 -124.28
C LEU A 569 -36.77 178.33 -124.90
N MET A 570 -36.78 177.32 -125.77
CA MET A 570 -37.63 177.25 -126.98
C MET A 570 -38.23 178.61 -127.34
N SER A 571 -37.38 179.62 -127.46
CA SER A 571 -37.51 180.50 -128.60
C SER A 571 -36.67 179.82 -129.69
N GLU A 572 -37.15 178.73 -130.31
CA GLU A 572 -38.16 178.76 -131.39
C GLU A 572 -37.62 179.50 -132.63
N ILE A 573 -36.90 180.60 -132.43
CA ILE A 573 -36.06 181.32 -133.40
C ILE A 573 -34.89 180.46 -133.90
N GLN A 574 -34.19 179.73 -133.01
CA GLN A 574 -33.08 178.88 -133.46
C GLN A 574 -33.56 177.66 -134.30
N ALA A 575 -34.85 177.31 -134.19
CA ALA A 575 -35.44 176.20 -134.95
C ALA A 575 -35.57 176.50 -136.44
N GLU A 576 -35.69 177.77 -136.87
CA GLU A 576 -35.74 178.12 -138.30
C GLU A 576 -34.42 177.84 -139.03
N LYS A 577 -33.27 177.92 -138.34
CA LYS A 577 -31.99 177.53 -138.95
C LYS A 577 -31.91 176.01 -139.17
N SER A 578 -32.46 175.24 -138.24
CA SER A 578 -32.38 173.76 -138.22
C SER A 578 -33.07 173.09 -139.41
N LEU A 579 -34.14 173.69 -139.95
CA LEU A 579 -34.98 173.10 -140.99
C LEU A 579 -34.29 173.01 -142.38
N LEU A 580 -33.22 173.78 -142.61
CA LEU A 580 -32.48 173.77 -143.89
C LEU A 580 -31.36 172.73 -143.94
N GLU A 581 -30.75 172.38 -142.80
CA GLU A 581 -29.70 171.35 -142.72
C GLU A 581 -30.28 169.92 -142.76
N GLU A 582 -31.51 169.73 -142.27
CA GLU A 582 -32.24 168.45 -142.27
C GLU A 582 -32.35 167.81 -143.66
N ARG A 583 -32.39 168.63 -144.72
CA ARG A 583 -32.59 168.16 -146.10
C ARG A 583 -31.35 167.55 -146.76
N LEU A 584 -30.15 167.76 -146.20
CA LEU A 584 -28.90 167.16 -146.73
C LEU A 584 -28.55 165.84 -146.03
N ALA A 585 -28.90 165.69 -144.75
CA ALA A 585 -28.54 164.53 -143.93
C ALA A 585 -29.29 163.23 -144.32
N ALA A 586 -30.47 163.34 -144.94
CA ALA A 586 -31.28 162.19 -145.33
C ALA A 586 -30.59 161.25 -146.35
N SER A 587 -29.69 161.78 -147.19
CA SER A 587 -29.08 161.02 -148.29
C SER A 587 -27.95 160.05 -147.89
N VAL A 588 -27.48 160.06 -146.63
CA VAL A 588 -26.29 159.30 -146.21
C VAL A 588 -26.64 158.03 -145.42
N LYS A 589 -27.93 157.84 -145.05
CA LYS A 589 -28.35 156.83 -144.06
C LYS A 589 -28.44 155.39 -144.58
N GLU A 590 -28.41 155.15 -145.89
CA GLU A 590 -28.64 153.82 -146.48
C GLU A 590 -27.39 152.92 -146.58
N SER A 591 -26.17 153.46 -146.41
CA SER A 591 -24.92 152.69 -146.61
C SER A 591 -24.38 151.94 -145.38
N SER A 592 -25.02 152.06 -144.21
CA SER A 592 -24.42 151.65 -142.93
C SER A 592 -24.83 150.26 -142.40
N ILE A 593 -25.82 149.59 -142.99
CA ILE A 593 -26.50 148.45 -142.34
C ILE A 593 -25.75 147.12 -142.55
N THR A 594 -25.05 146.94 -143.68
CA THR A 594 -24.45 145.65 -144.09
C THR A 594 -23.22 145.21 -143.28
N SER A 595 -22.66 146.06 -142.42
CA SER A 595 -21.41 145.73 -141.68
C SER A 595 -21.61 145.04 -140.33
N LYS A 596 -22.82 145.00 -139.77
CA LYS A 596 -23.03 144.54 -138.36
C LYS A 596 -23.29 143.04 -138.19
N CYS A 597 -23.65 142.31 -139.24
CA CYS A 597 -24.04 140.89 -139.12
C CYS A 597 -22.88 139.87 -139.06
N LEU A 598 -21.62 140.30 -139.13
CA LEU A 598 -20.47 139.38 -139.15
C LEU A 598 -19.81 139.14 -137.78
N ASP A 599 -19.92 140.09 -136.85
CA ASP A 599 -19.19 140.02 -135.57
C ASP A 599 -19.87 139.10 -134.53
N GLU A 600 -21.21 138.97 -134.57
CA GLU A 600 -21.97 138.19 -133.58
C GLU A 600 -21.67 136.68 -133.64
N LEU A 601 -21.39 136.12 -134.82
CA LEU A 601 -21.13 134.68 -135.01
C LEU A 601 -19.80 134.17 -134.43
N GLN A 602 -18.84 135.05 -134.12
CA GLN A 602 -17.56 134.62 -133.55
C GLN A 602 -17.61 134.44 -132.02
N GLN A 603 -18.55 135.09 -131.34
CA GLN A 603 -18.65 135.06 -129.87
C GLN A 603 -19.14 133.71 -129.34
N ASP A 604 -20.11 133.08 -130.01
CA ASP A 604 -20.77 131.85 -129.55
C ASP A 604 -19.86 130.61 -129.56
N ILE A 605 -18.93 130.52 -130.52
CA ILE A 605 -17.99 129.38 -130.63
C ILE A 605 -17.06 129.31 -129.41
N LEU A 606 -16.67 130.47 -128.86
CA LEU A 606 -15.71 130.54 -127.77
C LEU A 606 -16.29 130.08 -126.42
N VAL A 607 -17.61 130.20 -126.23
CA VAL A 607 -18.31 129.75 -125.02
C VAL A 607 -18.38 128.22 -124.96
N LEU A 608 -18.65 127.56 -126.09
CA LEU A 608 -18.83 126.10 -126.16
C LEU A 608 -17.56 125.31 -125.77
N SER A 609 -16.37 125.77 -126.15
CA SER A 609 -15.12 125.12 -125.75
C SER A 609 -14.93 125.07 -124.23
N SER A 610 -15.33 126.12 -123.51
CA SER A 610 -15.16 126.18 -122.04
C SER A 610 -15.98 125.14 -121.26
N SER A 611 -17.05 124.62 -121.86
CA SER A 611 -17.91 123.60 -121.23
C SER A 611 -17.29 122.20 -121.24
N ILE A 612 -16.50 121.88 -122.28
CA ILE A 612 -15.95 120.53 -122.49
C ILE A 612 -14.86 120.22 -121.46
N ASP A 613 -13.99 121.19 -121.17
CA ASP A 613 -12.90 121.03 -120.18
C ASP A 613 -13.42 120.73 -118.76
N SER A 614 -14.62 121.22 -118.41
CA SER A 614 -15.29 120.92 -117.14
C SER A 614 -15.61 119.42 -116.97
N HIS A 615 -16.18 118.79 -118.00
CA HIS A 615 -16.58 117.38 -117.96
C HIS A 615 -15.38 116.42 -117.84
N VAL A 616 -14.24 116.75 -118.46
CA VAL A 616 -13.02 115.94 -118.37
C VAL A 616 -12.45 115.91 -116.93
N SER A 617 -12.62 117.00 -116.17
CA SER A 617 -12.17 117.08 -114.78
C SER A 617 -12.95 116.14 -113.85
N ALA A 618 -14.27 116.02 -114.05
CA ALA A 618 -15.13 115.20 -113.21
C ALA A 618 -14.80 113.69 -113.31
N ASN A 619 -14.54 113.16 -114.51
CA ASN A 619 -14.19 111.76 -114.70
C ASN A 619 -12.89 111.37 -113.97
N LYS A 620 -11.88 112.26 -113.97
CA LYS A 620 -10.63 112.07 -113.23
C LYS A 620 -10.79 111.99 -111.70
N VAL A 621 -11.95 112.35 -111.15
CA VAL A 621 -12.26 112.21 -109.70
C VAL A 621 -12.87 110.85 -109.40
N LEU A 622 -13.79 110.38 -110.25
CA LEU A 622 -14.43 109.06 -110.09
C LEU A 622 -13.42 107.91 -110.22
N GLU A 623 -12.50 108.02 -111.19
CA GLU A 623 -11.44 107.04 -111.43
C GLU A 623 -10.52 106.86 -110.21
N ARG A 624 -10.23 107.95 -109.47
CA ARG A 624 -9.48 107.86 -108.20
C ARG A 624 -10.26 107.16 -107.09
N LYS A 625 -11.55 107.44 -106.94
CA LYS A 625 -12.40 106.77 -105.93
C LYS A 625 -12.55 105.27 -106.18
N ILE A 626 -12.55 104.83 -107.44
CA ILE A 626 -12.59 103.40 -107.78
C ILE A 626 -11.29 102.74 -107.31
N ASN A 627 -10.13 103.33 -107.62
CA ASN A 627 -8.83 102.80 -107.18
C ASN A 627 -8.69 102.77 -105.64
N GLU A 628 -9.20 103.79 -104.94
CA GLU A 628 -9.25 103.83 -103.46
C GLU A 628 -10.11 102.68 -102.89
N LEU A 629 -11.27 102.41 -103.48
CA LEU A 629 -12.14 101.29 -103.07
C LEU A 629 -11.55 99.92 -103.39
N GLU A 630 -10.84 99.77 -104.51
CA GLU A 630 -10.10 98.53 -104.82
C GLU A 630 -8.94 98.29 -103.85
N SER A 631 -8.24 99.35 -103.40
CA SER A 631 -7.21 99.25 -102.36
C SER A 631 -7.81 98.78 -101.03
N CYS A 632 -8.89 99.41 -100.55
CA CYS A 632 -9.55 98.98 -99.32
C CYS A 632 -10.14 97.56 -99.41
N LYS A 633 -10.58 97.12 -100.60
CA LYS A 633 -11.03 95.73 -100.81
C LYS A 633 -9.86 94.75 -100.66
N ALA A 634 -8.69 95.05 -101.24
CA ALA A 634 -7.50 94.20 -101.13
C ALA A 634 -6.99 94.11 -99.68
N GLU A 635 -7.05 95.21 -98.92
CA GLU A 635 -6.70 95.23 -97.49
C GLU A 635 -7.65 94.35 -96.65
N LEU A 636 -8.96 94.36 -96.94
CA LEU A 636 -9.93 93.48 -96.28
C LEU A 636 -9.75 92.00 -96.64
N GLU A 637 -9.44 91.69 -97.91
CA GLU A 637 -9.15 90.31 -98.34
C GLU A 637 -7.86 89.78 -97.67
N LEU A 638 -6.88 90.65 -97.42
CA LEU A 638 -5.66 90.32 -96.67
C LEU A 638 -5.96 90.03 -95.19
N HIS A 639 -6.72 90.88 -94.50
CA HIS A 639 -7.12 90.63 -93.10
C HIS A 639 -8.00 89.38 -92.93
N ILE A 640 -8.86 89.04 -93.90
CA ILE A 640 -9.60 87.77 -93.87
C ILE A 640 -8.64 86.59 -93.97
N SER A 641 -7.64 86.67 -94.86
CA SER A 641 -6.62 85.63 -95.01
C SER A 641 -5.76 85.46 -93.75
N GLU A 642 -5.43 86.56 -93.06
CA GLU A 642 -4.72 86.53 -91.77
C GLU A 642 -5.56 85.87 -90.67
N LEU A 643 -6.85 86.20 -90.56
CA LEU A 643 -7.77 85.57 -89.59
C LEU A 643 -8.02 84.09 -89.90
N GLU A 644 -8.08 83.69 -91.17
CA GLU A 644 -8.18 82.27 -91.55
C GLU A 644 -6.92 81.50 -91.15
N GLN A 645 -5.73 82.08 -91.33
CA GLN A 645 -4.46 81.51 -90.89
C GLN A 645 -4.37 81.39 -89.36
N GLU A 646 -4.73 82.46 -88.62
CA GLU A 646 -4.78 82.41 -87.14
C GLU A 646 -5.74 81.33 -86.63
N ASN A 647 -6.88 81.13 -87.29
CA ASN A 647 -7.85 80.10 -86.91
C ASN A 647 -7.34 78.67 -87.18
N ILE A 648 -6.53 78.46 -88.24
CA ILE A 648 -5.82 77.20 -88.47
C ILE A 648 -4.80 76.96 -87.34
N GLU A 649 -3.97 77.95 -87.02
CA GLU A 649 -2.95 77.84 -85.96
C GLU A 649 -3.57 77.59 -84.57
N LEU A 650 -4.69 78.24 -84.26
CA LEU A 650 -5.46 77.99 -83.04
C LEU A 650 -6.08 76.58 -83.03
N SER A 651 -6.57 76.08 -84.18
CA SER A 651 -7.10 74.71 -84.29
C SER A 651 -6.01 73.65 -84.09
N GLU A 652 -4.82 73.85 -84.67
CA GLU A 652 -3.66 72.99 -84.41
C GLU A 652 -3.21 73.05 -82.94
N ARG A 653 -3.24 74.24 -82.34
CA ARG A 653 -2.94 74.45 -80.91
C ARG A 653 -3.93 73.70 -80.01
N ILE A 654 -5.23 73.75 -80.32
CA ILE A 654 -6.28 73.03 -79.60
C ILE A 654 -6.08 71.53 -79.75
N SER A 655 -5.89 71.02 -80.97
CA SER A 655 -5.66 69.59 -81.21
C SER A 655 -4.42 69.06 -80.48
N GLY A 656 -3.35 69.86 -80.43
CA GLY A 656 -2.14 69.54 -79.64
C GLY A 656 -2.35 69.52 -78.13
N LEU A 657 -3.31 70.30 -77.59
CA LEU A 657 -3.70 70.28 -76.18
C LEU A 657 -4.66 69.13 -75.87
N GLU A 658 -5.60 68.81 -76.77
CA GLU A 658 -6.49 67.65 -76.66
C GLU A 658 -5.70 66.34 -76.64
N ALA A 659 -4.67 66.22 -77.49
CA ALA A 659 -3.76 65.07 -77.49
C ALA A 659 -2.98 64.94 -76.16
N GLN A 660 -2.55 66.05 -75.56
CA GLN A 660 -1.89 66.05 -74.25
C GLN A 660 -2.86 65.67 -73.12
N LEU A 661 -4.09 66.19 -73.14
CA LEU A 661 -5.13 65.80 -72.18
C LEU A 661 -5.47 64.31 -72.30
N SER A 662 -5.57 63.77 -73.52
CA SER A 662 -5.78 62.34 -73.73
C SER A 662 -4.62 61.50 -73.19
N TYR A 663 -3.36 61.89 -73.47
CA TYR A 663 -2.18 61.22 -72.92
C TYR A 663 -2.18 61.21 -71.38
N ILE A 664 -2.36 62.37 -70.75
CA ILE A 664 -2.38 62.51 -69.28
C ILE A 664 -3.55 61.73 -68.66
N THR A 665 -4.71 61.69 -69.33
CA THR A 665 -5.87 60.90 -68.88
C THR A 665 -5.57 59.41 -68.93
N ASN A 666 -5.03 58.91 -70.04
CA ASN A 666 -4.64 57.51 -70.18
C ASN A 666 -3.53 57.10 -69.18
N GLU A 667 -2.56 57.99 -68.92
CA GLU A 667 -1.50 57.77 -67.92
C GLU A 667 -2.06 57.75 -66.50
N LYS A 668 -3.01 58.64 -66.18
CA LYS A 668 -3.73 58.64 -64.89
C LYS A 668 -4.57 57.37 -64.71
N GLU A 669 -5.34 56.96 -65.72
CA GLU A 669 -6.11 55.72 -65.70
C GLU A 669 -5.22 54.48 -65.55
N SER A 670 -4.08 54.44 -66.25
CA SER A 670 -3.07 53.38 -66.10
C SER A 670 -2.47 53.35 -64.68
N SER A 671 -2.16 54.52 -64.11
CA SER A 671 -1.69 54.63 -62.73
C SER A 671 -2.78 54.24 -61.72
N GLU A 672 -4.04 54.56 -61.95
CA GLU A 672 -5.16 54.14 -61.09
C GLU A 672 -5.38 52.64 -61.13
N LEU A 673 -5.27 52.02 -62.31
CA LEU A 673 -5.33 50.56 -62.49
C LEU A 673 -4.17 49.87 -61.75
N GLN A 674 -2.94 50.35 -61.93
CA GLN A 674 -1.76 49.84 -61.23
C GLN A 674 -1.89 49.99 -59.70
N MET A 675 -2.45 51.12 -59.24
CA MET A 675 -2.75 51.33 -57.83
C MET A 675 -3.85 50.37 -57.32
N HIS A 676 -4.87 50.08 -58.12
CA HIS A 676 -5.89 49.09 -57.77
C HIS A 676 -5.31 47.67 -57.67
N ASP A 677 -4.48 47.26 -58.62
CA ASP A 677 -3.79 45.97 -58.60
C ASP A 677 -2.82 45.87 -57.41
N SER A 678 -2.12 46.96 -57.08
CA SER A 678 -1.27 47.01 -55.87
C SER A 678 -2.08 46.89 -54.57
N LYS A 679 -3.27 47.51 -54.49
CA LYS A 679 -4.19 47.39 -53.35
C LYS A 679 -4.72 45.96 -53.22
N SER A 680 -5.09 45.33 -54.33
CA SER A 680 -5.52 43.93 -54.39
C SER A 680 -4.41 42.98 -53.91
N LEU A 681 -3.17 43.20 -54.36
CA LEU A 681 -1.99 42.46 -53.89
C LEU A 681 -1.72 42.68 -52.40
N VAL A 682 -1.83 43.92 -51.90
CA VAL A 682 -1.68 44.23 -50.47
C VAL A 682 -2.75 43.54 -49.62
N ILE A 683 -4.01 43.49 -50.07
CA ILE A 683 -5.09 42.74 -49.39
C ILE A 683 -4.74 41.24 -49.38
N SER A 684 -4.38 40.65 -50.54
CA SER A 684 -4.00 39.23 -50.63
C SER A 684 -2.81 38.86 -49.74
N LEU A 685 -1.81 39.74 -49.64
CA LEU A 685 -0.67 39.58 -48.74
C LEU A 685 -1.07 39.75 -47.27
N LYS A 686 -1.94 40.70 -46.94
CA LYS A 686 -2.49 40.88 -45.59
C LYS A 686 -3.26 39.63 -45.13
N ASP A 687 -4.16 39.12 -45.96
CA ASP A 687 -4.93 37.89 -45.69
C ASP A 687 -4.02 36.67 -45.53
N LYS A 688 -2.86 36.66 -46.22
CA LYS A 688 -1.85 35.60 -46.07
C LYS A 688 -1.10 35.72 -44.75
N VAL A 689 -0.68 36.94 -44.38
CA VAL A 689 -0.03 37.22 -43.08
C VAL A 689 -0.99 36.88 -41.92
N GLU A 690 -2.27 37.25 -42.03
CA GLU A 690 -3.29 36.95 -41.02
C GLU A 690 -3.53 35.44 -40.87
N ARG A 691 -3.65 34.70 -41.98
CA ARG A 691 -3.72 33.22 -41.94
C ARG A 691 -2.47 32.59 -41.33
N GLN A 692 -1.27 33.07 -41.67
CA GLN A 692 -0.03 32.58 -41.07
C GLN A 692 0.08 32.93 -39.58
N GLN A 693 -0.43 34.09 -39.16
CA GLN A 693 -0.49 34.48 -37.75
C GLN A 693 -1.43 33.56 -36.95
N VAL A 694 -2.63 33.27 -37.48
CA VAL A 694 -3.55 32.31 -36.88
C VAL A 694 -2.95 30.91 -36.82
N GLU A 695 -2.31 30.43 -37.88
CA GLU A 695 -1.63 29.13 -37.91
C GLU A 695 -0.50 29.04 -36.86
N MET A 696 0.33 30.07 -36.76
CA MET A 696 1.39 30.17 -35.74
C MET A 696 0.82 30.23 -34.32
N ASP A 697 -0.29 30.94 -34.10
CA ASP A 697 -0.95 31.04 -32.81
C ASP A 697 -1.61 29.70 -32.40
N THR A 698 -2.23 28.98 -33.35
CA THR A 698 -2.73 27.61 -33.15
C THR A 698 -1.59 26.65 -32.80
N GLN A 699 -0.48 26.64 -33.57
CA GLN A 699 0.68 25.80 -33.26
C GLN A 699 1.29 26.13 -31.89
N ARG A 700 1.32 27.42 -31.50
CA ARG A 700 1.78 27.84 -30.17
C ARG A 700 0.86 27.36 -29.04
N VAL A 701 -0.46 27.38 -29.25
CA VAL A 701 -1.43 26.85 -28.29
C VAL A 701 -1.30 25.33 -28.18
N GLU A 702 -1.19 24.60 -29.29
CA GLU A 702 -0.94 23.15 -29.29
C GLU A 702 0.37 22.79 -28.59
N PHE A 703 1.46 23.52 -28.85
CA PHE A 703 2.74 23.28 -28.20
C PHE A 703 2.64 23.51 -26.68
N LYS A 704 1.95 24.58 -26.25
CA LYS A 704 1.72 24.87 -24.84
C LYS A 704 0.81 23.82 -24.17
N GLN A 705 -0.19 23.31 -24.89
CA GLN A 705 -1.03 22.21 -24.42
C GLN A 705 -0.23 20.91 -24.27
N LYS A 706 0.59 20.55 -25.27
CA LYS A 706 1.51 19.40 -25.23
C LYS A 706 2.53 19.53 -24.08
N GLN A 707 3.05 20.73 -23.83
CA GLN A 707 3.92 21.02 -22.69
C GLN A 707 3.19 20.79 -21.35
N GLN A 708 1.97 21.29 -21.19
CA GLN A 708 1.18 21.06 -19.98
C GLN A 708 0.80 19.58 -19.79
N GLU A 709 0.49 18.87 -20.87
CA GLU A 709 0.17 17.44 -20.81
C GLU A 709 1.40 16.59 -20.44
N THR A 710 2.57 16.89 -21.01
CA THR A 710 3.83 16.21 -20.64
C THR A 710 4.24 16.53 -19.21
N GLN A 711 4.05 17.77 -18.74
CA GLN A 711 4.29 18.14 -17.34
C GLN A 711 3.32 17.44 -16.37
N ARG A 712 2.04 17.27 -16.76
CA ARG A 712 1.07 16.50 -15.97
C ARG A 712 1.46 15.03 -15.88
N LYS A 713 1.79 14.40 -17.01
CA LYS A 713 2.26 13.00 -17.07
C LYS A 713 3.55 12.78 -16.28
N LEU A 714 4.44 13.78 -16.23
CA LEU A 714 5.65 13.73 -15.39
C LEU A 714 5.29 13.77 -13.89
N SER A 715 4.31 14.58 -13.49
CA SER A 715 3.80 14.61 -12.11
C SER A 715 3.13 13.28 -11.74
N GLU A 716 2.25 12.76 -12.59
CA GLU A 716 1.58 11.46 -12.40
C GLU A 716 2.63 10.34 -12.25
N ALA A 717 3.64 10.28 -13.12
CA ALA A 717 4.73 9.31 -13.02
C ALA A 717 5.63 9.50 -11.77
N GLN A 718 5.78 10.72 -11.27
CA GLN A 718 6.49 11.00 -10.02
C GLN A 718 5.69 10.52 -8.79
N ASP A 719 4.38 10.73 -8.79
CA ASP A 719 3.47 10.25 -7.74
C ASP A 719 3.42 8.71 -7.74
N ASP A 720 3.30 8.07 -8.90
CA ASP A 720 3.38 6.62 -9.08
C ASP A 720 4.73 6.06 -8.60
N SER A 721 5.84 6.72 -8.94
CA SER A 721 7.18 6.36 -8.45
C SER A 721 7.27 6.46 -6.92
N GLU A 722 6.61 7.45 -6.32
CA GLU A 722 6.59 7.60 -4.86
C GLU A 722 5.69 6.56 -4.18
N VAL A 723 4.55 6.21 -4.77
CA VAL A 723 3.70 5.09 -4.32
C VAL A 723 4.47 3.76 -4.39
N LEU A 724 5.18 3.50 -5.49
CA LEU A 724 6.06 2.33 -5.62
C LEU A 724 7.20 2.34 -4.60
N ARG A 725 7.80 3.50 -4.31
CA ARG A 725 8.83 3.65 -3.27
C ARG A 725 8.30 3.34 -1.86
N ARG A 726 7.10 3.85 -1.52
CA ARG A 726 6.40 3.52 -0.26
C ARG A 726 6.08 2.03 -0.18
N SER A 727 5.59 1.44 -1.27
CA SER A 727 5.30 0.00 -1.35
C SER A 727 6.56 -0.85 -1.15
N ASN A 728 7.68 -0.50 -1.80
CA ASN A 728 8.97 -1.17 -1.59
C ASN A 728 9.48 -1.00 -0.16
N SER A 729 9.34 0.18 0.46
CA SER A 729 9.73 0.38 1.87
C SER A 729 8.88 -0.47 2.82
N ASN A 730 7.59 -0.62 2.55
CA ASN A 730 6.69 -1.48 3.33
C ASN A 730 7.05 -2.96 3.13
N LEU A 731 7.31 -3.38 1.88
CA LEU A 731 7.76 -4.74 1.56
C LEU A 731 9.09 -5.07 2.25
N GLN A 732 10.04 -4.12 2.24
CA GLN A 732 11.31 -4.27 2.93
C GLN A 732 11.10 -4.45 4.44
N SER A 733 10.27 -3.62 5.08
CA SER A 733 9.92 -3.80 6.50
C SER A 733 9.23 -5.14 6.77
N THR A 734 8.35 -5.64 5.89
CA THR A 734 7.77 -6.99 6.07
C THR A 734 8.79 -8.11 5.89
N VAL A 735 9.79 -7.94 5.01
CA VAL A 735 10.90 -8.89 4.85
C VAL A 735 11.81 -8.87 6.07
N GLU A 736 12.13 -7.70 6.62
CA GLU A 736 12.91 -7.54 7.85
C GLU A 736 12.19 -8.19 9.04
N ASN A 737 10.90 -7.94 9.23
CA ASN A 737 10.08 -8.61 10.26
C ASN A 737 10.06 -10.14 10.07
N LEU A 738 9.91 -10.63 8.83
CA LEU A 738 9.96 -12.08 8.55
C LEU A 738 11.34 -12.67 8.84
N ILE A 739 12.44 -11.93 8.62
CA ILE A 739 13.79 -12.36 8.98
C ILE A 739 13.92 -12.45 10.50
N GLU A 740 13.41 -11.47 11.25
CA GLU A 740 13.37 -11.51 12.72
C GLU A 740 12.54 -12.69 13.26
N GLU A 741 11.34 -12.93 12.71
CA GLU A 741 10.52 -14.11 13.03
C GLU A 741 11.25 -15.42 12.71
N CYS A 742 11.90 -15.54 11.53
CA CYS A 742 12.69 -16.71 11.17
C CYS A 742 13.86 -16.94 12.13
N SER A 743 14.57 -15.87 12.53
CA SER A 743 15.66 -15.96 13.51
C SER A 743 15.17 -16.38 14.89
N SER A 744 14.01 -15.88 15.31
CA SER A 744 13.35 -16.25 16.58
C SER A 744 12.92 -17.72 16.58
N LEU A 745 12.35 -18.21 15.48
CA LEU A 745 12.01 -19.62 15.28
C LEU A 745 13.25 -20.51 15.21
N GLN A 746 14.35 -20.03 14.63
CA GLN A 746 15.63 -20.75 14.60
C GLN A 746 16.24 -20.88 16.01
N ASN A 747 16.18 -19.83 16.82
CA ASN A 747 16.61 -19.84 18.22
C ASN A 747 15.74 -20.79 19.06
N LEU A 748 14.42 -20.69 18.97
CA LEU A 748 13.49 -21.62 19.64
C LEU A 748 13.73 -23.08 19.21
N THR A 749 14.06 -23.31 17.94
CA THR A 749 14.42 -24.64 17.42
C THR A 749 15.77 -25.13 17.99
N ALA A 750 16.73 -24.24 18.24
CA ALA A 750 17.99 -24.58 18.91
C ALA A 750 17.75 -24.91 20.39
N ASP A 751 16.93 -24.14 21.09
CA ASP A 751 16.56 -24.39 22.49
C ASP A 751 15.79 -25.71 22.65
N LEU A 752 14.82 -25.99 21.78
CA LEU A 752 14.11 -27.28 21.76
C LEU A 752 15.06 -28.45 21.46
N LYS A 753 16.07 -28.28 20.60
CA LYS A 753 17.12 -29.28 20.38
C LYS A 753 17.99 -29.48 21.63
N LYS A 754 18.34 -28.40 22.34
CA LYS A 754 19.09 -28.45 23.60
C LYS A 754 18.30 -29.16 24.69
N GLN A 755 17.05 -28.76 24.93
CA GLN A 755 16.15 -29.44 25.87
C GLN A 755 15.95 -30.92 25.53
N LYS A 756 15.82 -31.27 24.25
CA LYS A 756 15.75 -32.67 23.80
C LYS A 756 17.03 -33.44 24.13
N LEU A 757 18.21 -32.85 23.96
CA LEU A 757 19.48 -33.48 24.33
C LEU A 757 19.63 -33.64 25.85
N GLU A 758 19.24 -32.64 26.64
CA GLU A 758 19.24 -32.71 28.10
C GLU A 758 18.26 -33.78 28.63
N LEU A 759 17.04 -33.84 28.09
CA LEU A 759 16.08 -34.90 28.41
C LEU A 759 16.58 -36.29 28.01
N HIS A 760 17.25 -36.41 26.86
CA HIS A 760 17.86 -37.68 26.46
C HIS A 760 19.02 -38.08 27.40
N GLY A 761 19.84 -37.12 27.85
CA GLY A 761 20.86 -37.34 28.88
C GLY A 761 20.27 -37.81 30.20
N ARG A 762 19.19 -37.18 30.69
CA ARG A 762 18.46 -37.61 31.89
C ARG A 762 17.86 -39.02 31.73
N PHE A 763 17.32 -39.34 30.56
CA PHE A 763 16.79 -40.68 30.26
C PHE A 763 17.90 -41.74 30.31
N MET A 764 19.05 -41.47 29.66
CA MET A 764 20.23 -42.36 29.69
C MET A 764 20.73 -42.58 31.12
N GLN A 765 20.74 -41.53 31.96
CA GLN A 765 21.12 -41.65 33.37
C GLN A 765 20.11 -42.54 34.15
N GLN A 766 18.80 -42.33 33.99
CA GLN A 766 17.78 -43.15 34.63
C GLN A 766 17.84 -44.62 34.17
N GLU A 767 18.11 -44.87 32.89
CA GLU A 767 18.28 -46.21 32.34
C GLU A 767 19.52 -46.90 32.96
N GLN A 768 20.63 -46.18 33.12
CA GLN A 768 21.83 -46.68 33.80
C GLN A 768 21.60 -46.92 35.30
N GLU A 769 20.88 -46.04 36.00
CA GLU A 769 20.52 -46.22 37.41
C GLU A 769 19.58 -47.42 37.60
N LEU A 770 18.64 -47.64 36.67
CA LEU A 770 17.77 -48.79 36.64
C LEU A 770 18.55 -50.10 36.43
N ASP A 771 19.51 -50.14 35.50
CA ASP A 771 20.35 -51.32 35.29
C ASP A 771 21.31 -51.58 36.48
N ASN A 772 21.84 -50.53 37.10
CA ASN A 772 22.59 -50.64 38.36
C ASN A 772 21.69 -51.15 39.51
N SER A 773 20.41 -50.80 39.51
CA SER A 773 19.42 -51.32 40.46
C SER A 773 19.13 -52.80 40.19
N LYS A 774 18.83 -53.19 38.94
CA LYS A 774 18.66 -54.60 38.52
C LYS A 774 19.88 -55.45 38.92
N LYS A 775 21.10 -54.94 38.72
CA LYS A 775 22.33 -55.64 39.11
C LYS A 775 22.42 -55.84 40.62
N ARG A 776 22.16 -54.80 41.43
CA ARG A 776 22.09 -54.92 42.90
C ARG A 776 21.03 -55.91 43.35
N ILE A 777 19.84 -55.90 42.74
CA ILE A 777 18.76 -56.86 43.02
C ILE A 777 19.23 -58.30 42.68
N LEU A 778 19.87 -58.52 41.54
CA LEU A 778 20.41 -59.82 41.14
C LEU A 778 21.47 -60.32 42.13
N ASP A 779 22.34 -59.43 42.61
CA ASP A 779 23.36 -59.78 43.62
C ASP A 779 22.71 -60.06 44.99
N PHE A 780 21.67 -59.33 45.38
CA PHE A 780 20.86 -59.68 46.57
C PHE A 780 20.17 -61.03 46.42
N CYS A 781 19.57 -61.37 45.27
CA CYS A 781 18.97 -62.68 45.02
C CYS A 781 19.98 -63.82 45.26
N LYS A 782 21.22 -63.71 44.75
CA LYS A 782 22.29 -64.69 45.02
C LYS A 782 22.60 -64.82 46.52
N THR A 783 22.59 -63.71 47.27
CA THR A 783 22.80 -63.78 48.73
C THR A 783 21.64 -64.45 49.46
N VAL A 784 20.40 -64.24 48.99
CA VAL A 784 19.20 -64.91 49.54
C VAL A 784 19.25 -66.41 49.24
N GLU A 785 19.50 -66.82 48.00
CA GLU A 785 19.66 -68.23 47.60
C GLU A 785 20.73 -68.95 48.44
N PHE A 786 21.86 -68.28 48.72
CA PHE A 786 22.92 -68.80 49.59
C PHE A 786 22.48 -68.94 51.07
N LEU A 787 21.69 -68.00 51.58
CA LEU A 787 21.14 -68.07 52.94
C LEU A 787 20.04 -69.14 53.06
N GLU A 788 19.18 -69.30 52.05
CA GLU A 788 18.17 -70.36 51.97
C GLU A 788 18.83 -71.75 51.90
N ALA A 789 19.90 -71.91 51.13
CA ALA A 789 20.69 -73.14 51.10
C ALA A 789 21.33 -73.44 52.47
N LYS A 790 21.86 -72.43 53.16
CA LYS A 790 22.38 -72.56 54.53
C LYS A 790 21.30 -72.94 55.55
N LEU A 791 20.13 -72.30 55.50
CA LEU A 791 19.00 -72.62 56.38
C LEU A 791 18.50 -74.05 56.13
N SER A 792 18.41 -74.46 54.87
CA SER A 792 18.05 -75.83 54.48
C SER A 792 19.05 -76.87 55.02
N SER A 793 20.36 -76.56 54.98
CA SER A 793 21.39 -77.40 55.60
C SER A 793 21.25 -77.46 57.12
N LEU A 794 21.10 -76.29 57.77
CA LEU A 794 20.95 -76.20 59.23
C LEU A 794 19.71 -76.96 59.72
N GLN A 795 18.58 -76.84 59.00
CA GLN A 795 17.34 -77.53 59.34
C GLN A 795 17.49 -79.06 59.20
N LYS A 796 18.20 -79.53 58.15
CA LYS A 796 18.56 -80.95 58.02
C LYS A 796 19.45 -81.43 59.17
N ASP A 797 20.43 -80.64 59.57
CA ASP A 797 21.32 -80.95 60.70
C ASP A 797 20.54 -81.00 62.03
N ILE A 798 19.63 -80.05 62.26
CA ILE A 798 18.72 -80.03 63.43
C ILE A 798 17.87 -81.30 63.44
N SER A 799 17.17 -81.63 62.35
CA SER A 799 16.35 -82.84 62.29
C SER A 799 17.16 -84.13 62.46
N SER A 800 18.42 -84.18 62.00
CA SER A 800 19.30 -85.33 62.27
C SER A 800 19.65 -85.46 63.76
N LYS A 801 19.85 -84.34 64.46
CA LYS A 801 20.09 -84.32 65.92
C LYS A 801 18.84 -84.66 66.71
N GLU A 802 17.67 -84.16 66.31
CA GLU A 802 16.38 -84.50 66.92
C GLU A 802 16.13 -86.01 66.85
N GLN A 803 16.34 -86.63 65.68
CA GLN A 803 16.22 -88.09 65.52
C GLN A 803 17.25 -88.86 66.36
N SER A 804 18.49 -88.37 66.48
CA SER A 804 19.51 -88.95 67.34
C SER A 804 19.12 -88.88 68.83
N LEU A 805 18.64 -87.72 69.30
CA LEU A 805 18.22 -87.51 70.69
C LEU A 805 16.96 -88.31 71.03
N LEU A 806 16.01 -88.45 70.10
CA LEU A 806 14.85 -89.33 70.27
C LEU A 806 15.28 -90.80 70.40
N SER A 807 16.26 -91.24 69.62
CA SER A 807 16.81 -92.60 69.71
C SER A 807 17.54 -92.85 71.04
N GLU A 808 18.28 -91.86 71.54
CA GLU A 808 18.96 -91.91 72.84
C GLU A 808 17.95 -91.93 74.00
N LEU A 809 16.90 -91.10 73.92
CA LEU A 809 15.81 -91.06 74.90
C LEU A 809 15.04 -92.38 74.96
N GLU A 810 14.71 -92.98 73.81
CA GLU A 810 14.09 -94.30 73.72
C GLU A 810 14.97 -95.38 74.35
N SER A 811 16.29 -95.34 74.12
CA SER A 811 17.25 -96.24 74.77
C SER A 811 17.27 -96.09 76.29
N ILE A 812 17.16 -94.86 76.82
CA ILE A 812 17.09 -94.58 78.26
C ILE A 812 15.77 -95.10 78.85
N PHE A 813 14.65 -94.93 78.15
CA PHE A 813 13.37 -95.51 78.57
C PHE A 813 13.43 -97.04 78.60
N GLN A 814 14.01 -97.67 77.58
CA GLN A 814 14.19 -99.12 77.55
C GLN A 814 15.06 -99.60 78.73
N GLU A 815 16.18 -98.94 79.03
CA GLU A 815 17.00 -99.27 80.20
C GLU A 815 16.22 -99.09 81.51
N HIS A 816 15.45 -98.01 81.66
CA HIS A 816 14.60 -97.79 82.83
C HIS A 816 13.61 -98.94 83.04
N THR A 817 12.91 -99.38 82.00
CA THR A 817 11.97 -100.51 82.12
C THR A 817 12.67 -101.80 82.55
N GLU A 818 13.88 -102.08 82.05
CA GLU A 818 14.66 -103.24 82.51
C GLU A 818 15.10 -103.13 83.98
N GLN A 819 15.47 -101.94 84.45
CA GLN A 819 15.82 -101.70 85.85
C GLN A 819 14.59 -101.87 86.75
N GLU A 820 13.43 -101.37 86.34
CA GLU A 820 12.18 -101.55 87.05
C GLU A 820 11.79 -103.04 87.16
N GLU A 821 11.95 -103.83 86.09
CA GLU A 821 11.79 -105.29 86.17
C GLU A 821 12.81 -105.95 87.14
N LYS A 822 14.07 -105.52 87.13
CA LYS A 822 15.11 -106.03 88.05
C LYS A 822 14.74 -105.72 89.52
N ILE A 823 14.25 -104.52 89.80
CA ILE A 823 13.74 -104.11 91.11
C ILE A 823 12.52 -104.95 91.52
N ASN A 824 11.57 -105.18 90.62
CA ASN A 824 10.39 -106.01 90.89
C ASN A 824 10.76 -107.47 91.20
N ARG A 825 11.74 -108.04 90.48
CA ARG A 825 12.31 -109.37 90.80
C ARG A 825 12.98 -109.39 92.18
N ALA A 826 13.72 -108.35 92.54
CA ALA A 826 14.36 -108.24 93.85
C ALA A 826 13.35 -108.13 95.00
N HIS A 827 12.30 -107.31 94.86
CA HIS A 827 11.22 -107.21 95.84
C HIS A 827 10.48 -108.55 96.04
N PHE A 828 10.22 -109.29 94.96
CA PHE A 828 9.61 -110.62 95.06
C PHE A 828 10.48 -111.59 95.87
N MET A 829 11.80 -111.60 95.63
CA MET A 829 12.75 -112.41 96.39
C MET A 829 12.83 -112.00 97.86
N LEU A 830 12.82 -110.69 98.16
CA LEU A 830 12.83 -110.18 99.53
C LEU A 830 11.58 -110.60 100.31
N ASN A 831 10.39 -110.45 99.71
CA ASN A 831 9.11 -110.85 100.31
C ASN A 831 9.05 -112.38 100.57
N LYS A 832 9.71 -113.19 99.73
CA LYS A 832 9.88 -114.63 99.97
C LYS A 832 10.77 -114.91 101.18
N ILE A 833 11.91 -114.22 101.30
CA ILE A 833 12.83 -114.36 102.45
C ILE A 833 12.15 -113.90 103.75
N GLU A 834 11.39 -112.80 103.71
CA GLU A 834 10.63 -112.29 104.85
C GLU A 834 9.66 -113.34 105.41
N LYS A 835 8.90 -114.00 104.52
CA LYS A 835 7.98 -115.11 104.89
C LYS A 835 8.69 -116.33 105.45
N GLU A 836 9.87 -116.68 104.91
CA GLU A 836 10.69 -117.76 105.45
C GLU A 836 11.19 -117.40 106.87
N LYS A 837 11.58 -116.15 107.11
CA LYS A 837 12.03 -115.67 108.42
C LYS A 837 10.92 -115.52 109.46
N THR A 838 9.71 -115.13 109.09
CA THR A 838 8.56 -115.11 110.02
C THR A 838 8.25 -116.51 110.54
N LEU A 839 8.31 -117.54 109.69
CA LEU A 839 8.09 -118.94 110.09
C LEU A 839 9.20 -119.49 111.01
N GLU A 840 10.45 -119.03 110.83
CA GLU A 840 11.57 -119.38 111.71
C GLU A 840 11.38 -118.77 113.12
N VAL A 841 10.92 -117.52 113.19
CA VAL A 841 10.59 -116.84 114.47
C VAL A 841 9.45 -117.56 115.19
N GLU A 842 8.35 -117.89 114.52
CA GLU A 842 7.23 -118.68 115.10
C GLU A 842 7.68 -120.06 115.62
N ASN A 843 8.78 -120.60 115.10
CA ASN A 843 9.34 -121.88 115.56
C ASN A 843 10.19 -121.70 116.83
N LEU A 844 11.01 -120.67 116.89
CA LEU A 844 11.82 -120.32 118.07
C LEU A 844 10.94 -119.91 119.26
N GLU A 845 9.85 -119.18 119.03
CA GLU A 845 8.89 -118.82 120.08
C GLU A 845 8.28 -120.06 120.76
N ARG A 846 7.94 -121.10 119.99
CA ARG A 846 7.46 -122.38 120.54
C ARG A 846 8.51 -123.11 121.38
N GLU A 847 9.79 -122.98 121.06
CA GLU A 847 10.90 -123.58 121.81
C GLU A 847 11.15 -122.86 123.15
N VAL A 848 11.12 -121.52 123.16
CA VAL A 848 11.24 -120.71 124.39
C VAL A 848 10.12 -121.01 125.40
N VAL A 849 8.89 -121.19 124.92
CA VAL A 849 7.74 -121.59 125.76
C VAL A 849 7.96 -122.97 126.39
N SER A 850 8.56 -123.92 125.65
CA SER A 850 8.88 -125.25 126.16
C SER A 850 9.95 -125.23 127.27
N LEU A 851 11.03 -124.45 127.09
CA LEU A 851 12.12 -124.36 128.07
C LEU A 851 11.68 -123.66 129.37
N THR A 852 10.80 -122.67 129.26
CA THR A 852 10.25 -121.92 130.42
C THR A 852 9.48 -122.84 131.39
N ALA A 853 8.77 -123.85 130.85
CA ALA A 853 8.08 -124.85 131.66
C ALA A 853 9.04 -125.79 132.43
N GLN A 854 10.27 -125.99 131.92
CA GLN A 854 11.24 -126.92 132.50
C GLN A 854 12.04 -126.32 133.67
N VAL A 855 12.33 -125.00 133.62
CA VAL A 855 13.07 -124.29 134.68
C VAL A 855 12.26 -124.13 135.97
N SER A 856 10.93 -124.06 135.85
CA SER A 856 10.02 -123.84 136.99
C SER A 856 9.88 -125.04 137.96
N SER A 857 10.58 -126.15 137.70
CA SER A 857 10.37 -127.44 138.39
C SER A 857 11.41 -127.82 139.45
N THR A 858 12.49 -127.04 139.67
CA THR A 858 13.68 -127.54 140.43
C THR A 858 14.44 -126.53 141.31
N HIS A 859 13.81 -125.50 141.91
CA HIS A 859 14.57 -124.50 142.69
C HIS A 859 13.91 -123.94 143.99
N GLU A 860 13.37 -124.80 144.84
CA GLU A 860 12.73 -124.39 146.11
C GLU A 860 13.64 -124.48 147.36
N GLU A 861 14.98 -124.49 147.21
CA GLU A 861 15.89 -124.98 148.26
C GLU A 861 17.11 -124.11 148.67
N ARG A 862 17.15 -122.79 148.38
CA ARG A 862 18.19 -121.88 148.95
C ARG A 862 17.70 -120.53 149.47
N GLU A 863 17.20 -120.58 150.70
CA GLU A 863 17.00 -119.44 151.60
C GLU A 863 18.31 -118.79 152.11
N ASN A 864 18.20 -117.49 152.42
CA ASN A 864 18.69 -116.74 153.61
C ASN A 864 20.10 -116.98 154.21
N ALA A 865 20.88 -115.89 154.37
CA ALA A 865 21.41 -115.42 155.68
C ALA A 865 22.29 -114.14 155.60
N THR A 866 22.47 -113.49 156.76
CA THR A 866 23.48 -112.44 157.14
C THR A 866 23.11 -110.95 156.96
N VAL A 867 22.31 -110.43 157.90
CA VAL A 867 21.82 -109.02 157.93
C VAL A 867 22.62 -108.09 158.88
N ASP A 868 23.42 -108.62 159.80
CA ASP A 868 23.92 -107.82 160.95
C ASP A 868 25.03 -106.80 160.64
N ALA A 869 25.69 -106.87 159.48
CA ALA A 869 26.68 -105.85 159.07
C ALA A 869 26.04 -104.52 158.60
N ILE A 870 24.74 -104.50 158.33
CA ILE A 870 24.05 -103.37 157.66
C ILE A 870 23.81 -102.18 158.62
N ARG A 871 23.77 -102.43 159.93
CA ARG A 871 23.29 -101.44 160.92
C ARG A 871 24.26 -100.29 161.19
N GLU A 872 25.57 -100.51 161.04
CA GLU A 872 26.58 -99.49 161.37
C GLU A 872 26.90 -98.56 160.18
N VAL A 873 26.95 -99.10 158.95
CA VAL A 873 27.17 -98.32 157.71
C VAL A 873 26.03 -97.32 157.44
N SER A 874 24.84 -97.56 157.99
CA SER A 874 23.65 -96.74 157.76
C SER A 874 23.74 -95.32 158.34
N VAL A 875 24.55 -95.09 159.38
CA VAL A 875 24.73 -93.75 159.99
C VAL A 875 25.62 -92.86 159.10
N LEU A 876 26.75 -93.40 158.62
CA LEU A 876 27.67 -92.64 157.76
C LEU A 876 27.11 -92.37 156.34
N ARG A 877 26.17 -93.20 155.86
CA ARG A 877 25.45 -92.93 154.60
C ARG A 877 24.52 -91.71 154.68
N ALA A 878 23.96 -91.39 155.85
CA ALA A 878 23.00 -90.30 156.01
C ALA A 878 23.65 -88.91 155.84
N GLU A 879 24.87 -88.71 156.34
CA GLU A 879 25.60 -87.44 156.18
C GLU A 879 26.09 -87.25 154.74
N LYS A 880 26.53 -88.34 154.09
CA LYS A 880 26.91 -88.33 152.67
C LYS A 880 25.75 -87.92 151.76
N ALA A 881 24.57 -88.52 151.94
CA ALA A 881 23.38 -88.23 151.12
C ALA A 881 22.95 -86.75 151.19
N LYS A 882 23.16 -86.08 152.33
CA LYS A 882 22.85 -84.66 152.52
C LYS A 882 23.80 -83.73 151.75
N LEU A 883 25.06 -84.14 151.56
CA LEU A 883 26.04 -83.43 150.73
C LEU A 883 25.78 -83.65 149.23
N GLU A 884 25.45 -84.87 148.84
CA GLU A 884 25.09 -85.21 147.44
C GLU A 884 23.86 -84.41 146.96
N ALA A 885 22.78 -84.37 147.76
CA ALA A 885 21.58 -83.60 147.42
C ALA A 885 21.83 -82.08 147.23
N ASN A 886 22.76 -81.50 148.00
CA ASN A 886 23.15 -80.09 147.84
C ASN A 886 23.94 -79.86 146.54
N PHE A 887 24.82 -80.80 146.17
CA PHE A 887 25.57 -80.74 144.90
C PHE A 887 24.66 -80.91 143.69
N GLU A 888 23.68 -81.82 143.76
CA GLU A 888 22.72 -82.05 142.69
C GLU A 888 21.79 -80.86 142.45
N ASN A 889 21.43 -80.11 143.50
CA ASN A 889 20.69 -78.85 143.38
C ASN A 889 21.51 -77.77 142.63
N VAL A 890 22.80 -77.62 142.94
CA VAL A 890 23.70 -76.69 142.23
C VAL A 890 23.92 -77.13 140.78
N SER A 891 24.05 -78.44 140.53
CA SER A 891 24.11 -79.01 139.16
C SER A 891 22.84 -78.76 138.35
N ALA A 892 21.66 -78.79 138.99
CA ALA A 892 20.39 -78.47 138.33
C ALA A 892 20.30 -76.99 137.95
N GLN A 893 20.77 -76.08 138.82
CA GLN A 893 20.84 -74.64 138.53
C GLN A 893 21.82 -74.33 137.37
N LEU A 894 22.99 -74.97 137.34
CA LEU A 894 23.94 -74.83 136.23
C LEU A 894 23.31 -75.25 134.89
N ARG A 895 22.69 -76.44 134.83
CA ARG A 895 21.98 -76.91 133.63
C ARG A 895 20.83 -76.00 133.20
N HIS A 896 20.16 -75.34 134.15
CA HIS A 896 19.13 -74.36 133.83
C HIS A 896 19.71 -73.11 133.13
N TYR A 897 20.80 -72.56 133.64
CA TYR A 897 21.48 -71.41 133.02
C TYR A 897 22.12 -71.78 131.67
N GLU A 898 22.69 -72.97 131.52
CA GLU A 898 23.20 -73.48 130.23
C GLU A 898 22.08 -73.57 129.18
N SER A 899 20.89 -74.08 129.56
CA SER A 899 19.73 -74.14 128.65
C SER A 899 19.27 -72.74 128.24
N GLN A 900 19.16 -71.79 129.19
CA GLN A 900 18.79 -70.41 128.88
C GLN A 900 19.78 -69.74 127.92
N LEU A 901 21.09 -69.97 128.09
CA LEU A 901 22.11 -69.44 127.20
C LEU A 901 22.05 -70.05 125.80
N GLU A 902 21.77 -71.35 125.68
CA GLU A 902 21.64 -72.01 124.38
C GLU A 902 20.35 -71.61 123.65
N ASP A 903 19.26 -71.34 124.38
CA ASP A 903 18.03 -70.82 123.76
C ASP A 903 18.18 -69.35 123.32
N LEU A 904 18.86 -68.50 124.11
CA LEU A 904 19.31 -67.16 123.67
C LEU A 904 20.26 -67.22 122.45
N ARG A 905 21.10 -68.26 122.37
CA ARG A 905 21.99 -68.49 121.22
C ARG A 905 21.20 -68.90 119.97
N LYS A 906 20.17 -69.73 120.10
CA LYS A 906 19.26 -70.08 118.99
C LYS A 906 18.43 -68.87 118.54
N GLU A 907 17.93 -68.06 119.47
CA GLU A 907 17.15 -66.85 119.17
C GLU A 907 18.00 -65.77 118.49
N SER A 908 19.22 -65.53 118.97
CA SER A 908 20.15 -64.61 118.28
C SER A 908 20.56 -65.14 116.90
N LYS A 909 20.79 -66.45 116.75
CA LYS A 909 21.08 -67.08 115.45
C LYS A 909 19.89 -66.98 114.47
N SER A 910 18.65 -67.14 114.93
CA SER A 910 17.46 -66.99 114.08
C SER A 910 17.21 -65.53 113.69
N LYS A 911 17.41 -64.57 114.60
CA LYS A 911 17.38 -63.12 114.30
C LYS A 911 18.44 -62.71 113.28
N ILE A 912 19.68 -63.17 113.46
CA ILE A 912 20.77 -62.91 112.48
C ILE A 912 20.42 -63.50 111.11
N LYS A 913 19.89 -64.73 111.07
CA LYS A 913 19.44 -65.34 109.80
C LYS A 913 18.33 -64.49 109.14
N GLY A 914 17.31 -64.08 109.89
CA GLY A 914 16.23 -63.24 109.36
C GLY A 914 16.71 -61.88 108.83
N LEU A 915 17.71 -61.27 109.47
CA LEU A 915 18.36 -60.04 108.97
C LEU A 915 19.17 -60.28 107.69
N VAL A 916 19.90 -61.39 107.59
CA VAL A 916 20.63 -61.78 106.38
C VAL A 916 19.68 -62.08 105.21
N ASP A 917 18.61 -62.83 105.46
CA ASP A 917 17.59 -63.12 104.44
C ASP A 917 16.90 -61.84 103.97
N SER A 918 16.61 -60.90 104.88
CA SER A 918 16.06 -59.57 104.55
C SER A 918 17.03 -58.68 103.76
N LEU A 919 18.33 -58.70 104.11
CA LEU A 919 19.37 -57.95 103.41
C LEU A 919 19.59 -58.49 101.99
N ASN A 920 19.57 -59.82 101.82
CA ASN A 920 19.67 -60.46 100.50
C ASN A 920 18.45 -60.13 99.62
N ALA A 921 17.23 -60.16 100.18
CA ALA A 921 16.02 -59.73 99.47
C ALA A 921 16.08 -58.24 99.08
N SER A 922 16.56 -57.38 99.98
CA SER A 922 16.79 -55.96 99.69
C SER A 922 17.79 -55.77 98.54
N LYS A 923 18.91 -56.52 98.54
CA LYS A 923 19.94 -56.43 97.50
C LYS A 923 19.42 -56.91 96.14
N GLN A 924 18.65 -57.99 96.09
CA GLN A 924 17.98 -58.41 94.84
C GLN A 924 16.97 -57.37 94.34
N SER A 925 16.26 -56.69 95.24
CA SER A 925 15.34 -55.61 94.82
C SER A 925 16.08 -54.38 94.28
N GLU A 926 17.27 -54.06 94.81
CA GLU A 926 18.15 -53.00 94.31
C GLU A 926 18.75 -53.36 92.93
N GLU A 927 19.22 -54.59 92.76
CA GLU A 927 19.72 -55.12 91.48
C GLU A 927 18.62 -55.12 90.39
N MET A 928 17.38 -55.46 90.76
CA MET A 928 16.22 -55.37 89.86
C MET A 928 15.88 -53.92 89.49
N LEU A 929 15.85 -52.99 90.46
CA LEU A 929 15.58 -51.57 90.21
C LEU A 929 16.67 -50.90 89.36
N THR A 930 17.93 -51.31 89.50
CA THR A 930 19.03 -50.81 88.64
C THR A 930 18.92 -51.35 87.22
N ALA A 931 18.56 -52.63 87.02
CA ALA A 931 18.28 -53.19 85.70
C ALA A 931 17.09 -52.50 85.01
N ASP A 932 16.00 -52.24 85.75
CA ASP A 932 14.84 -51.49 85.24
C ASP A 932 15.21 -50.04 84.89
N ALA A 933 16.04 -49.38 85.69
CA ALA A 933 16.53 -48.03 85.41
C ALA A 933 17.42 -47.98 84.15
N GLU A 934 18.29 -48.96 83.94
CA GLU A 934 19.10 -49.07 82.72
C GLU A 934 18.24 -49.37 81.48
N HIS A 935 17.24 -50.23 81.61
CA HIS A 935 16.29 -50.53 80.54
C HIS A 935 15.46 -49.29 80.17
N MET A 936 14.96 -48.55 81.18
CA MET A 936 14.23 -47.30 80.98
C MET A 936 15.11 -46.21 80.35
N LYS A 937 16.39 -46.13 80.73
CA LYS A 937 17.37 -45.24 80.10
C LYS A 937 17.56 -45.57 78.61
N LYS A 938 17.75 -46.85 78.27
CA LYS A 938 17.86 -47.30 76.86
C LYS A 938 16.61 -46.97 76.06
N LEU A 939 15.42 -47.19 76.62
CA LEU A 939 14.14 -46.79 76.00
C LEU A 939 14.04 -45.27 75.80
N MET A 940 14.51 -44.46 76.75
CA MET A 940 14.59 -43.00 76.59
C MET A 940 15.57 -42.57 75.49
N GLU A 941 16.72 -43.23 75.38
CA GLU A 941 17.72 -42.94 74.35
C GLU A 941 17.22 -43.34 72.95
N THR A 942 16.53 -44.48 72.80
CA THR A 942 15.88 -44.85 71.52
C THR A 942 14.72 -43.92 71.19
N ALA A 943 13.90 -43.52 72.19
CA ALA A 943 12.83 -42.54 71.97
C ALA A 943 13.37 -41.19 71.49
N LYS A 944 14.47 -40.69 72.07
CA LYS A 944 15.14 -39.46 71.62
C LYS A 944 15.72 -39.59 70.20
N SER A 945 16.37 -40.72 69.89
CA SER A 945 16.86 -41.00 68.54
C SER A 945 15.73 -40.94 67.51
N ASN A 946 14.60 -41.58 67.82
CA ASN A 946 13.42 -41.57 66.95
C ASN A 946 12.79 -40.17 66.85
N GLU A 947 12.77 -39.39 67.94
CA GLU A 947 12.30 -38.00 67.92
C GLU A 947 13.19 -37.12 67.03
N ASP A 948 14.52 -37.30 67.09
CA ASP A 948 15.47 -36.57 66.26
C ASP A 948 15.35 -36.93 64.76
N GLU A 949 15.10 -38.20 64.44
CA GLU A 949 14.80 -38.66 63.07
C GLU A 949 13.46 -38.13 62.56
N LEU A 950 12.42 -38.13 63.40
CA LEU A 950 11.13 -37.50 63.08
C LEU A 950 11.27 -35.99 62.87
N ARG A 951 12.10 -35.30 63.66
CA ARG A 951 12.36 -33.86 63.50
C ARG A 951 13.10 -33.56 62.19
N LYS A 952 14.07 -34.39 61.79
CA LYS A 952 14.76 -34.28 60.49
C LYS A 952 13.80 -34.51 59.33
N SER A 953 13.05 -35.62 59.34
CA SER A 953 12.09 -35.93 58.28
C SER A 953 10.97 -34.89 58.18
N SER A 954 10.52 -34.32 59.30
CA SER A 954 9.60 -33.18 59.31
C SER A 954 10.19 -31.94 58.63
N GLY A 955 11.47 -31.61 58.90
CA GLY A 955 12.16 -30.50 58.25
C GLY A 955 12.35 -30.71 56.74
N GLU A 956 12.70 -31.94 56.33
CA GLU A 956 12.80 -32.30 54.91
C GLU A 956 11.43 -32.22 54.20
N LEU A 957 10.35 -32.62 54.86
CA LEU A 957 8.99 -32.51 54.33
C LEU A 957 8.54 -31.05 54.26
N GLU A 958 8.89 -30.20 55.22
CA GLU A 958 8.61 -28.76 55.18
C GLU A 958 9.37 -28.06 54.03
N LEU A 959 10.63 -28.46 53.78
CA LEU A 959 11.39 -27.97 52.63
C LEU A 959 10.80 -28.45 51.30
N LYS A 960 10.40 -29.71 51.19
CA LYS A 960 9.69 -30.26 50.01
C LYS A 960 8.35 -29.56 49.78
N LEU A 961 7.60 -29.25 50.84
CA LEU A 961 6.35 -28.49 50.76
C LEU A 961 6.61 -27.08 50.22
N LYS A 962 7.61 -26.36 50.75
CA LYS A 962 7.98 -25.02 50.27
C LYS A 962 8.48 -25.02 48.81
N ALA A 963 9.23 -26.04 48.41
CA ALA A 963 9.65 -26.21 47.02
C ALA A 963 8.44 -26.44 46.08
N SER A 964 7.54 -27.35 46.47
CA SER A 964 6.30 -27.62 45.73
C SER A 964 5.36 -26.41 45.67
N ASP A 965 5.29 -25.62 46.74
CA ASP A 965 4.53 -24.37 46.79
C ASP A 965 5.12 -23.31 45.86
N TYR A 966 6.45 -23.25 45.73
CA TYR A 966 7.13 -22.37 44.78
C TYR A 966 6.93 -22.80 43.32
N GLU A 967 7.09 -24.09 43.01
CA GLU A 967 6.77 -24.66 41.68
C GLU A 967 5.30 -24.39 41.30
N ARG A 968 4.38 -24.53 42.27
CA ARG A 968 2.95 -24.24 42.11
C ARG A 968 2.67 -22.75 41.87
N GLN A 969 3.44 -21.86 42.49
CA GLN A 969 3.36 -20.41 42.24
C GLN A 969 3.84 -20.08 40.83
N GLN A 970 5.00 -20.61 40.42
CA GLN A 970 5.57 -20.43 39.09
C GLN A 970 4.62 -20.93 37.98
N MET A 971 4.05 -22.13 38.15
CA MET A 971 3.02 -22.67 37.26
C MET A 971 1.77 -21.78 37.19
N MET A 972 1.40 -21.08 38.27
CA MET A 972 0.24 -20.19 38.28
C MET A 972 0.51 -18.88 37.52
N GLU A 973 1.75 -18.39 37.58
CA GLU A 973 2.22 -17.25 36.79
C GLU A 973 2.29 -17.62 35.30
N GLU A 974 2.89 -18.76 34.94
CA GLU A 974 2.88 -19.27 33.56
C GLU A 974 1.46 -19.49 33.01
N ILE A 975 0.54 -20.05 33.80
CA ILE A 975 -0.89 -20.16 33.42
C ILE A 975 -1.54 -18.79 33.21
N SER A 976 -1.14 -17.77 33.97
CA SER A 976 -1.67 -16.40 33.83
C SER A 976 -1.15 -15.72 32.55
N ASP A 977 0.13 -15.91 32.23
CA ASP A 977 0.74 -15.42 30.99
C ASP A 977 0.18 -16.13 29.75
N LEU A 978 0.02 -17.46 29.81
CA LEU A 978 -0.65 -18.24 28.76
C LEU A 978 -2.12 -17.80 28.59
N LYS A 979 -2.82 -17.48 29.68
CA LYS A 979 -4.19 -16.97 29.63
C LYS A 979 -4.26 -15.58 28.98
N LEU A 980 -3.29 -14.70 29.23
CA LEU A 980 -3.13 -13.43 28.53
C LEU A 980 -2.86 -13.63 27.03
N GLN A 981 -1.98 -14.57 26.67
CA GLN A 981 -1.74 -14.92 25.26
C GLN A 981 -3.02 -15.47 24.59
N VAL A 982 -3.77 -16.34 25.24
CA VAL A 982 -5.07 -16.84 24.73
C VAL A 982 -6.07 -15.69 24.54
N GLN A 983 -6.14 -14.73 25.47
CA GLN A 983 -6.98 -13.52 25.32
C GLN A 983 -6.55 -12.65 24.12
N LYS A 984 -5.23 -12.53 23.88
CA LYS A 984 -4.67 -11.84 22.70
C LYS A 984 -5.00 -12.59 21.40
N ILE A 985 -4.93 -13.92 21.40
CA ILE A 985 -5.32 -14.75 20.25
C ILE A 985 -6.82 -14.60 19.94
N THR A 986 -7.70 -14.58 20.94
CA THR A 986 -9.15 -14.37 20.71
C THR A 986 -9.47 -12.99 20.16
N SER A 987 -8.80 -11.93 20.61
CA SER A 987 -8.99 -10.59 20.03
C SER A 987 -8.50 -10.50 18.58
N LEU A 988 -7.38 -11.17 18.25
CA LEU A 988 -6.92 -11.30 16.87
C LEU A 988 -7.87 -12.14 16.01
N GLN A 989 -8.52 -13.18 16.56
CA GLN A 989 -9.56 -13.93 15.84
C GLN A 989 -10.81 -13.09 15.55
N ASP A 990 -11.21 -12.19 16.46
CA ASP A 990 -12.30 -11.24 16.22
C ASP A 990 -11.95 -10.22 15.12
N GLU A 991 -10.70 -9.73 15.09
CA GLU A 991 -10.20 -8.85 14.02
C GLU A 991 -10.13 -9.57 12.67
N VAL A 992 -9.58 -10.78 12.61
CA VAL A 992 -9.57 -11.62 11.41
C VAL A 992 -11.00 -11.89 10.93
N SER A 993 -11.96 -12.09 11.83
CA SER A 993 -13.37 -12.28 11.48
C SER A 993 -13.98 -11.02 10.86
N LYS A 994 -13.71 -9.83 11.41
CA LYS A 994 -14.13 -8.54 10.83
C LYS A 994 -13.52 -8.29 9.45
N LEU A 995 -12.21 -8.53 9.32
CA LEU A 995 -11.49 -8.39 8.04
C LEU A 995 -12.02 -9.37 6.99
N ARG A 996 -12.38 -10.59 7.38
CA ARG A 996 -12.99 -11.58 6.49
C ARG A 996 -14.38 -11.16 6.02
N SER A 997 -15.24 -10.65 6.92
CA SER A 997 -16.53 -10.07 6.53
C SER A 997 -16.36 -8.90 5.55
N SER A 998 -15.43 -7.97 5.83
CA SER A 998 -15.12 -6.84 4.93
C SER A 998 -14.59 -7.30 3.57
N LEU A 999 -13.76 -8.35 3.53
CA LEU A 999 -13.26 -8.95 2.29
C LEU A 999 -14.38 -9.60 1.48
N ASP A 1000 -15.33 -10.29 2.13
CA ASP A 1000 -16.44 -10.94 1.44
C ASP A 1000 -17.48 -9.91 0.93
N GLU A 1001 -17.69 -8.80 1.65
CA GLU A 1001 -18.45 -7.63 1.18
C GLU A 1001 -17.76 -6.96 -0.02
N ALA A 1002 -16.44 -6.77 0.02
CA ALA A 1002 -15.67 -6.24 -1.10
C ALA A 1002 -15.70 -7.17 -2.34
N LYS A 1003 -15.70 -8.50 -2.15
CA LYS A 1003 -15.91 -9.47 -3.23
C LYS A 1003 -17.31 -9.37 -3.83
N PHE A 1004 -18.33 -9.16 -2.99
CA PHE A 1004 -19.72 -9.00 -3.44
C PHE A 1004 -19.88 -7.74 -4.32
N GLU A 1005 -19.40 -6.59 -3.85
CA GLU A 1005 -19.43 -5.35 -4.66
C GLU A 1005 -18.54 -5.45 -5.90
N LYS A 1006 -17.39 -6.12 -5.84
CA LYS A 1006 -16.60 -6.45 -7.05
C LYS A 1006 -17.39 -7.29 -8.05
N GLY A 1007 -18.16 -8.29 -7.59
CA GLY A 1007 -19.03 -9.11 -8.43
C GLY A 1007 -20.12 -8.28 -9.11
N LYS A 1008 -20.75 -7.39 -8.36
CA LYS A 1008 -21.77 -6.45 -8.84
C LYS A 1008 -21.23 -5.44 -9.86
N LEU A 1009 -20.05 -4.87 -9.61
CA LEU A 1009 -19.34 -4.01 -10.57
C LEU A 1009 -18.95 -4.77 -11.84
N LYS A 1010 -18.53 -6.04 -11.73
CA LYS A 1010 -18.23 -6.89 -12.91
C LYS A 1010 -19.47 -7.15 -13.76
N ALA A 1011 -20.61 -7.46 -13.14
CA ALA A 1011 -21.87 -7.64 -13.84
C ALA A 1011 -22.35 -6.35 -14.55
N LEU A 1012 -22.19 -5.19 -13.90
CA LEU A 1012 -22.45 -3.89 -14.53
C LEU A 1012 -21.50 -3.61 -15.71
N LEU A 1013 -20.22 -3.95 -15.59
CA LEU A 1013 -19.25 -3.80 -16.67
C LEU A 1013 -19.59 -4.71 -17.87
N GLU A 1014 -20.00 -5.96 -17.61
CA GLU A 1014 -20.46 -6.88 -18.65
C GLU A 1014 -21.72 -6.33 -19.36
N SER A 1015 -22.72 -5.83 -18.61
CA SER A 1015 -23.91 -5.16 -19.17
C SER A 1015 -23.56 -3.94 -20.03
N VAL A 1016 -22.71 -3.04 -19.54
CA VAL A 1016 -22.29 -1.83 -20.29
C VAL A 1016 -21.47 -2.19 -21.52
N THR A 1017 -20.70 -3.28 -21.47
CA THR A 1017 -19.96 -3.80 -22.64
C THR A 1017 -20.92 -4.35 -23.69
N GLU A 1018 -21.95 -5.09 -23.27
CA GLU A 1018 -23.01 -5.61 -24.15
C GLU A 1018 -23.81 -4.48 -24.79
N GLU A 1019 -24.21 -3.46 -24.03
CA GLU A 1019 -24.82 -2.21 -24.54
C GLU A 1019 -23.89 -1.46 -25.52
N CYS A 1020 -22.58 -1.43 -25.27
CA CYS A 1020 -21.61 -0.81 -26.19
C CYS A 1020 -21.46 -1.58 -27.50
N GLU A 1021 -21.48 -2.92 -27.49
CA GLU A 1021 -21.49 -3.72 -28.72
C GLU A 1021 -22.82 -3.61 -29.47
N GLU A 1022 -23.96 -3.52 -28.76
CA GLU A 1022 -25.25 -3.25 -29.40
C GLU A 1022 -25.27 -1.85 -30.04
N LEU A 1023 -24.77 -0.82 -29.36
CA LEU A 1023 -24.61 0.53 -29.93
C LEU A 1023 -23.65 0.56 -31.12
N LYS A 1024 -22.56 -0.24 -31.11
CA LYS A 1024 -21.68 -0.40 -32.29
C LYS A 1024 -22.43 -1.05 -33.45
N ALA A 1025 -23.23 -2.09 -33.20
CA ALA A 1025 -24.04 -2.74 -34.23
C ALA A 1025 -25.10 -1.79 -34.81
N GLN A 1026 -25.80 -1.02 -33.96
CA GLN A 1026 -26.74 0.02 -34.39
C GLN A 1026 -26.03 1.12 -35.20
N LYS A 1027 -24.83 1.57 -34.77
CA LYS A 1027 -24.01 2.53 -35.51
C LYS A 1027 -23.57 1.99 -36.88
N ALA A 1028 -23.16 0.73 -36.96
CA ALA A 1028 -22.82 0.08 -38.23
C ALA A 1028 -24.04 0.05 -39.17
N MET A 1029 -25.20 -0.42 -38.68
CA MET A 1029 -26.45 -0.45 -39.43
C MET A 1029 -26.90 0.94 -39.92
N LEU A 1030 -26.72 1.98 -39.09
CA LEU A 1030 -26.97 3.37 -39.50
C LEU A 1030 -25.96 3.87 -40.54
N THR A 1031 -24.70 3.44 -40.46
CA THR A 1031 -23.65 3.80 -41.44
C THR A 1031 -23.92 3.14 -42.79
N ASP A 1032 -24.33 1.87 -42.80
CA ASP A 1032 -24.75 1.15 -44.00
C ASP A 1032 -25.98 1.82 -44.63
N LYS A 1033 -26.98 2.18 -43.81
CA LYS A 1033 -28.18 2.89 -44.28
C LYS A 1033 -27.90 4.30 -44.81
N VAL A 1034 -26.95 5.03 -44.21
CA VAL A 1034 -26.48 6.32 -44.75
C VAL A 1034 -25.74 6.11 -46.07
N SER A 1035 -24.99 5.01 -46.22
CA SER A 1035 -24.31 4.66 -47.47
C SER A 1035 -25.31 4.30 -48.60
N GLU A 1036 -26.36 3.53 -48.29
CA GLU A 1036 -27.49 3.25 -49.19
C GLU A 1036 -28.25 4.54 -49.57
N MET A 1037 -28.47 5.44 -48.61
CA MET A 1037 -29.05 6.77 -48.88
C MET A 1037 -28.15 7.65 -49.76
N GLN A 1038 -26.82 7.58 -49.59
CA GLN A 1038 -25.88 8.30 -50.45
C GLN A 1038 -25.86 7.71 -51.87
N GLU A 1039 -25.84 6.40 -52.02
CA GLU A 1039 -25.89 5.74 -53.33
C GLU A 1039 -27.21 6.05 -54.07
N THR A 1040 -28.35 6.05 -53.37
CA THR A 1040 -29.64 6.44 -53.98
C THR A 1040 -29.70 7.93 -54.33
N LEU A 1041 -29.04 8.80 -53.56
CA LEU A 1041 -28.88 10.22 -53.90
C LEU A 1041 -28.00 10.40 -55.14
N ASP A 1042 -26.82 9.77 -55.18
CA ASP A 1042 -25.88 9.86 -56.30
C ASP A 1042 -26.48 9.32 -57.60
N ASN A 1043 -27.22 8.21 -57.53
CA ASN A 1043 -28.00 7.68 -58.65
C ASN A 1043 -29.12 8.65 -59.08
N GLY A 1044 -29.82 9.27 -58.13
CA GLY A 1044 -30.83 10.31 -58.40
C GLY A 1044 -30.24 11.58 -59.03
N GLU A 1045 -29.01 11.96 -58.66
CA GLU A 1045 -28.26 13.04 -59.31
C GLU A 1045 -27.81 12.66 -60.70
N GLU A 1046 -27.37 11.42 -60.94
CA GLU A 1046 -27.01 10.94 -62.26
C GLU A 1046 -28.22 10.86 -63.19
N GLU A 1047 -29.38 10.39 -62.70
CA GLU A 1047 -30.65 10.51 -63.41
C GLU A 1047 -31.01 11.96 -63.72
N LYS A 1048 -30.77 12.89 -62.79
CA LYS A 1048 -31.02 14.32 -62.99
C LYS A 1048 -30.06 14.92 -64.04
N ARG A 1049 -28.77 14.55 -64.03
CA ARG A 1049 -27.79 14.92 -65.07
C ARG A 1049 -28.20 14.36 -66.43
N SER A 1050 -28.60 13.09 -66.49
CA SER A 1050 -29.13 12.43 -67.69
C SER A 1050 -30.42 13.11 -68.21
N ARG A 1051 -31.36 13.46 -67.33
CA ARG A 1051 -32.60 14.18 -67.64
C ARG A 1051 -32.33 15.57 -68.20
N ILE A 1052 -31.41 16.33 -67.61
CA ILE A 1052 -30.98 17.64 -68.11
C ILE A 1052 -30.32 17.49 -69.50
N SER A 1053 -29.48 16.47 -69.69
CA SER A 1053 -28.88 16.15 -71.00
C SER A 1053 -29.94 15.81 -72.07
N MET A 1054 -30.95 15.01 -71.72
CA MET A 1054 -32.08 14.71 -72.62
C MET A 1054 -32.96 15.92 -72.88
N GLN A 1055 -33.22 16.77 -71.88
CA GLN A 1055 -33.98 18.00 -72.04
C GLN A 1055 -33.23 19.01 -72.94
N ALA A 1056 -31.92 19.13 -72.78
CA ALA A 1056 -31.08 19.94 -73.67
C ALA A 1056 -31.05 19.39 -75.12
N LYS A 1057 -31.10 18.07 -75.31
CA LYS A 1057 -31.27 17.45 -76.64
C LYS A 1057 -32.66 17.73 -77.22
N LEU A 1058 -33.72 17.66 -76.41
CA LEU A 1058 -35.09 18.01 -76.83
C LEU A 1058 -35.18 19.47 -77.28
N VAL A 1059 -34.67 20.42 -76.49
CA VAL A 1059 -34.66 21.85 -76.85
C VAL A 1059 -33.87 22.12 -78.13
N ARG A 1060 -32.76 21.40 -78.38
CA ARG A 1060 -32.05 21.48 -79.67
C ARG A 1060 -32.91 20.95 -80.82
N LEU A 1061 -33.48 19.76 -80.70
CA LEU A 1061 -34.35 19.17 -81.73
C LEU A 1061 -35.62 20.01 -81.98
N GLU A 1062 -36.14 20.68 -80.96
CA GLU A 1062 -37.26 21.61 -81.05
C GLU A 1062 -36.85 22.90 -81.77
N SER A 1063 -35.65 23.42 -81.49
CA SER A 1063 -35.06 24.55 -82.23
C SER A 1063 -34.79 24.20 -83.70
N ASP A 1064 -34.20 23.02 -83.98
CA ASP A 1064 -33.96 22.49 -85.31
C ASP A 1064 -35.28 22.28 -86.07
N ARG A 1065 -36.33 21.81 -85.36
CA ARG A 1065 -37.68 21.67 -85.91
C ARG A 1065 -38.29 23.03 -86.24
N SER A 1066 -38.21 24.04 -85.37
CA SER A 1066 -38.72 25.38 -85.66
C SER A 1066 -37.95 26.04 -86.82
N ALA A 1067 -36.64 25.81 -86.95
CA ALA A 1067 -35.86 26.26 -88.10
C ALA A 1067 -36.30 25.55 -89.40
N SER A 1068 -36.59 24.24 -89.33
CA SER A 1068 -37.15 23.47 -90.46
C SER A 1068 -38.56 23.93 -90.85
N GLU A 1069 -39.43 24.20 -89.87
CA GLU A 1069 -40.77 24.74 -90.10
C GLU A 1069 -40.71 26.15 -90.72
N ALA A 1070 -39.80 27.02 -90.26
CA ALA A 1070 -39.54 28.32 -90.88
C ALA A 1070 -39.02 28.18 -92.33
N SER A 1071 -38.14 27.20 -92.60
CA SER A 1071 -37.68 26.88 -93.96
C SER A 1071 -38.84 26.43 -94.85
N HIS A 1072 -39.77 25.61 -94.35
CA HIS A 1072 -40.96 25.19 -95.09
C HIS A 1072 -41.97 26.33 -95.30
N VAL A 1073 -42.06 27.29 -94.38
CA VAL A 1073 -42.85 28.53 -94.59
C VAL A 1073 -42.25 29.35 -95.73
N HIS A 1074 -40.93 29.59 -95.73
CA HIS A 1074 -40.26 30.27 -96.86
C HIS A 1074 -40.38 29.50 -98.18
N GLU A 1075 -40.32 28.16 -98.16
CA GLU A 1075 -40.56 27.33 -99.35
C GLU A 1075 -42.01 27.50 -99.87
N ALA A 1076 -42.99 27.57 -98.96
CA ALA A 1076 -44.38 27.81 -99.31
C ALA A 1076 -44.61 29.24 -99.85
N GLU A 1077 -43.94 30.25 -99.30
CA GLU A 1077 -43.93 31.63 -99.82
C GLU A 1077 -43.32 31.69 -101.22
N LEU A 1078 -42.14 31.10 -101.43
CA LEU A 1078 -41.52 30.99 -102.75
C LEU A 1078 -42.41 30.27 -103.75
N LYS A 1079 -43.13 29.22 -103.33
CA LYS A 1079 -44.10 28.49 -104.16
C LYS A 1079 -45.34 29.32 -104.48
N ASN A 1080 -45.82 30.15 -103.55
CA ASN A 1080 -46.90 31.10 -103.77
C ASN A 1080 -46.47 32.22 -104.73
N GLU A 1081 -45.24 32.71 -104.62
CA GLU A 1081 -44.70 33.73 -105.51
C GLU A 1081 -44.42 33.16 -106.90
N LEU A 1082 -43.88 31.93 -107.03
CA LEU A 1082 -43.84 31.17 -108.28
C LEU A 1082 -45.22 31.00 -108.92
N SER A 1083 -46.26 30.81 -108.10
CA SER A 1083 -47.65 30.70 -108.57
C SER A 1083 -48.23 32.07 -108.98
N ARG A 1084 -47.78 33.17 -108.36
CA ARG A 1084 -48.11 34.55 -108.74
C ARG A 1084 -47.43 34.91 -110.05
N ILE A 1085 -46.12 34.62 -110.19
CA ILE A 1085 -45.34 34.74 -111.42
C ILE A 1085 -45.95 33.90 -112.55
N ARG A 1086 -46.35 32.64 -112.30
CA ARG A 1086 -47.07 31.82 -113.30
C ARG A 1086 -48.39 32.44 -113.76
N ARG A 1087 -49.17 33.03 -112.84
CA ARG A 1087 -50.41 33.74 -113.20
C ARG A 1087 -50.11 34.97 -114.07
N SER A 1088 -49.17 35.81 -113.69
CA SER A 1088 -48.76 36.97 -114.49
C SER A 1088 -48.13 36.56 -115.83
N ASN A 1089 -47.37 35.47 -115.89
CA ASN A 1089 -46.80 34.96 -117.14
C ASN A 1089 -47.91 34.37 -118.06
N SER A 1090 -48.94 33.74 -117.49
CA SER A 1090 -50.16 33.35 -118.23
C SER A 1090 -50.96 34.56 -118.73
N GLU A 1091 -50.97 35.68 -117.98
CA GLU A 1091 -51.56 36.95 -118.43
C GLU A 1091 -50.75 37.57 -119.56
N TYR A 1092 -49.40 37.57 -119.47
CA TYR A 1092 -48.53 37.98 -120.56
C TYR A 1092 -48.68 37.06 -121.79
N GLN A 1093 -48.81 35.74 -121.63
CA GLN A 1093 -49.11 34.84 -122.75
C GLN A 1093 -50.47 35.11 -123.38
N ARG A 1094 -51.52 35.39 -122.60
CA ARG A 1094 -52.82 35.83 -123.15
C ARG A 1094 -52.72 37.19 -123.85
N LYS A 1095 -51.90 38.11 -123.34
CA LYS A 1095 -51.61 39.40 -123.98
C LYS A 1095 -50.86 39.22 -125.30
N ILE A 1096 -49.86 38.34 -125.33
CA ILE A 1096 -49.11 37.95 -126.53
C ILE A 1096 -50.05 37.30 -127.55
N GLN A 1097 -50.86 36.31 -127.16
CA GLN A 1097 -51.86 35.69 -128.05
C GLN A 1097 -52.88 36.70 -128.58
N SER A 1098 -53.31 37.67 -127.77
CA SER A 1098 -54.18 38.76 -128.23
C SER A 1098 -53.48 39.68 -129.25
N LEU A 1099 -52.20 39.97 -129.06
CA LEU A 1099 -51.38 40.76 -129.99
C LEU A 1099 -51.03 39.97 -131.25
N GLU A 1100 -50.80 38.67 -131.15
CA GLU A 1100 -50.61 37.75 -132.27
C GLU A 1100 -51.90 37.65 -133.09
N GLN A 1101 -53.07 37.57 -132.43
CA GLN A 1101 -54.37 37.58 -133.09
C GLN A 1101 -54.66 38.94 -133.76
N GLU A 1102 -54.27 40.05 -133.13
CA GLU A 1102 -54.37 41.39 -133.72
C GLU A 1102 -53.39 41.57 -134.89
N ILE A 1103 -52.17 41.04 -134.81
CA ILE A 1103 -51.21 40.97 -135.92
C ILE A 1103 -51.77 40.10 -137.03
N GLU A 1104 -52.40 38.97 -136.72
CA GLU A 1104 -53.03 38.10 -137.72
C GLU A 1104 -54.22 38.81 -138.38
N ASP A 1105 -55.05 39.54 -137.64
CA ASP A 1105 -56.16 40.33 -138.19
C ASP A 1105 -55.71 41.58 -138.95
N LEU A 1106 -54.59 42.19 -138.56
CA LEU A 1106 -53.91 43.24 -139.33
C LEU A 1106 -53.27 42.66 -140.59
N THR A 1107 -52.77 41.42 -140.54
CA THR A 1107 -52.24 40.67 -141.70
C THR A 1107 -53.38 40.27 -142.64
N ARG A 1108 -54.50 39.74 -142.12
CA ARG A 1108 -55.73 39.54 -142.88
C ARG A 1108 -56.24 40.86 -143.45
N LYS A 1109 -56.24 41.97 -142.72
CA LYS A 1109 -56.58 43.30 -143.26
C LYS A 1109 -55.60 43.79 -144.33
N ARG A 1110 -54.30 43.51 -144.18
CA ARG A 1110 -53.27 43.80 -145.19
C ARG A 1110 -53.52 42.98 -146.44
N ASP A 1111 -53.82 41.70 -146.30
CA ASP A 1111 -54.04 40.76 -147.39
C ASP A 1111 -55.42 40.98 -148.05
N TRP A 1112 -56.42 41.42 -147.30
CA TRP A 1112 -57.72 41.89 -147.82
C TRP A 1112 -57.56 43.26 -148.52
N ARG A 1113 -56.68 44.15 -148.03
CA ARG A 1113 -56.28 45.36 -148.78
C ARG A 1113 -55.48 44.99 -150.03
N PHE A 1114 -54.67 43.93 -150.00
CA PHE A 1114 -53.93 43.41 -151.16
C PHE A 1114 -54.90 42.84 -152.19
N TYR A 1115 -55.89 42.05 -151.77
CA TYR A 1115 -57.02 41.60 -152.59
C TYR A 1115 -57.81 42.79 -153.15
N ARG A 1116 -58.05 43.84 -152.35
CA ARG A 1116 -58.78 45.05 -152.78
C ARG A 1116 -57.97 45.99 -153.67
N TYR A 1117 -56.64 45.92 -153.63
CA TYR A 1117 -55.76 46.53 -154.63
C TYR A 1117 -55.69 45.65 -155.89
N SER A 1118 -55.72 44.32 -155.75
CA SER A 1118 -55.82 43.38 -156.87
C SER A 1118 -57.17 43.46 -157.59
N VAL A 1119 -58.24 43.96 -156.94
CA VAL A 1119 -59.49 44.35 -157.60
C VAL A 1119 -59.31 45.50 -158.60
N LYS A 1120 -58.23 46.31 -158.50
CA LYS A 1120 -58.08 47.52 -159.34
C LYS A 1120 -57.34 47.32 -160.67
N ASP A 1121 -56.47 46.33 -160.82
CA ASP A 1121 -55.76 46.08 -162.09
C ASP A 1121 -56.42 45.03 -162.99
N SER A 1122 -57.43 44.30 -162.49
CA SER A 1122 -58.13 43.22 -163.23
C SER A 1122 -59.52 43.62 -163.73
N ASN A 1123 -59.75 44.90 -164.02
CA ASN A 1123 -60.99 45.39 -164.64
C ASN A 1123 -60.75 45.89 -166.08
N THR A 1124 -60.19 45.02 -166.92
CA THR A 1124 -60.16 45.15 -168.38
C THR A 1124 -60.60 43.82 -169.02
N GLY A 1125 -61.92 43.64 -169.10
CA GLY A 1125 -62.55 42.39 -169.53
C GLY A 1125 -64.07 42.50 -169.69
N ASN A 1126 -64.52 43.62 -170.29
CA ASN A 1126 -65.90 44.12 -170.41
C ASN A 1126 -66.57 44.58 -169.09
#